data_AF-A0A077ZEY9-F1
#
_entry.id   AF-A0A077ZEY9-F1
#
_cell.length_a   1.000
_cell.length_b   1.000
_cell.length_c   1.000
_cell.angle_alpha   90.00
_cell.angle_beta   90.00
_cell.angle_gamma   90.00
#
_symmetry.space_group_name_H-M   'P 1'
#
loop_
_entity.id
_entity.type
_entity.pdbx_description
1 polymer ?
#
loop_
_entity_poly.entity_id
_entity_poly.type
_entity_poly.pdbx_seq_one_letter_code
_entity_poly.pdbx_strand_id
1 'polypeptide(L)'
;MDMEDVFQCLCKWIAFVKQSPSPVSLDSLVTGHAFAEVLHIIDPSYFDENWRDSIKAAVNSSSYWRIKAFALRRLMKALLKYNAEVCNNPVTGRIIPDVTLIARDNSLPELVKFMQLLVASAVHGPKGKEMIEAILTLEESIQQTIMLSIKELETSKGKCEPITPDEEVGPATASRFRQQYERVFKFSQKQVMFEELNDALQSHENIAAHCVHLETQLADCTAEKQSLLSKIASLTQQLQASSLSFEELKKESSAKAAQLSATVKTLEMEMAKSENSRDMLSYELEQLQKELWDYQMRGASKSEDQSRKAKDEIDELRAKAADADTLSEQVVTLKKKLEVVGDLRSEIKVLEEKNASLVAQLVQSEEEQRKSAGRKVQLETLKMKLQQAESKAEEEARKGVQFELELRKLTEKEAEMTQERDRLMQERKTLQDNVDELQCLLLETANSSGVAQNSLDVASPGADMDTVMALVADAPVEIKQKLLRLYQENRLLRSRLTSEKESTSDNEISQNILADERLTPASNVATRSTTVLSDETEVEMLRSQVEKLTTELESKDEQIKQDKKAYYDNLEKARQVIYALNTAVKCGADTNYTISDIEAMKASIAQKERMIEDLQESLNRTKIMYEQEERLITTAFHELVSSNAWQLHRKAGEERMAIAFGEEPPTFLNQQRQLSMTKPKAAGDTYANHNYSLTFYGTPPPT
;
A
#
# COMPACT_ATOMS: atom_id res chain seq x y z
N MET A 1 -74.42 -26.59 -121.87
CA MET A 1 -74.03 -26.81 -120.47
C MET A 1 -72.54 -26.63 -120.39
N ASP A 2 -72.05 -26.05 -119.29
CA ASP A 2 -70.60 -26.01 -119.05
C ASP A 2 -70.09 -27.46 -118.85
N MET A 3 -68.85 -27.75 -119.25
CA MET A 3 -68.34 -29.13 -119.14
C MET A 3 -68.27 -29.61 -117.68
N GLU A 4 -68.07 -28.67 -116.76
CA GLU A 4 -68.03 -28.95 -115.33
C GLU A 4 -69.40 -29.35 -114.78
N ASP A 5 -70.48 -28.72 -115.28
CA ASP A 5 -71.86 -29.13 -114.95
C ASP A 5 -72.18 -30.52 -115.48
N VAL A 6 -71.78 -30.81 -116.72
CA VAL A 6 -71.94 -32.14 -117.33
C VAL A 6 -71.20 -33.19 -116.51
N PHE A 7 -69.95 -32.91 -116.13
CA PHE A 7 -69.13 -33.79 -115.29
C PHE A 7 -69.77 -34.04 -113.92
N GLN A 8 -70.26 -33.00 -113.25
CA GLN A 8 -70.95 -33.09 -111.96
C GLN A 8 -72.20 -33.98 -112.06
N CYS A 9 -73.03 -33.79 -113.08
CA CYS A 9 -74.22 -34.60 -113.32
C CYS A 9 -73.87 -36.08 -113.57
N LEU A 10 -72.83 -36.34 -114.34
CA LEU A 10 -72.33 -37.71 -114.61
C LEU A 10 -71.73 -38.36 -113.35
N CYS A 11 -71.05 -37.59 -112.50
CA CYS A 11 -70.57 -38.07 -111.20
C CYS A 11 -71.73 -38.47 -110.27
N LYS A 12 -72.81 -37.67 -110.22
CA LYS A 12 -74.03 -38.02 -109.46
C LYS A 12 -74.65 -39.32 -109.98
N TRP A 13 -74.71 -39.51 -111.30
CA TRP A 13 -75.21 -40.76 -111.90
C TRP A 13 -74.32 -41.96 -111.54
N ILE A 14 -72.99 -41.84 -111.60
CA ILE A 14 -72.07 -42.90 -111.17
C ILE A 14 -72.28 -43.25 -109.69
N ALA A 15 -72.40 -42.24 -108.81
CA ALA A 15 -72.66 -42.47 -107.38
C ALA A 15 -73.96 -43.25 -107.15
N PHE A 16 -75.01 -42.89 -107.90
CA PHE A 16 -76.31 -43.56 -107.87
C PHE A 16 -76.22 -45.03 -108.32
N VAL A 17 -75.57 -45.32 -109.45
CA VAL A 17 -75.41 -46.70 -109.95
C VAL A 17 -74.59 -47.54 -108.97
N LYS A 18 -73.58 -46.96 -108.34
CA LYS A 18 -72.77 -47.64 -107.31
C LYS A 18 -73.49 -47.85 -105.97
N GLN A 19 -74.67 -47.25 -105.78
CA GLN A 19 -75.39 -47.21 -104.51
C GLN A 19 -74.51 -46.73 -103.33
N SER A 20 -73.53 -45.86 -103.60
CA SER A 20 -72.61 -45.36 -102.57
C SER A 20 -73.03 -43.98 -102.09
N PRO A 21 -73.10 -43.72 -100.77
CA PRO A 21 -73.37 -42.40 -100.22
C PRO A 21 -72.18 -41.43 -100.37
N SER A 22 -70.99 -41.92 -100.69
CA SER A 22 -69.79 -41.09 -100.84
C SER A 22 -69.71 -40.44 -102.22
N PRO A 23 -69.34 -39.14 -102.33
CA PRO A 23 -69.09 -38.52 -103.62
C PRO A 23 -67.98 -39.26 -104.39
N VAL A 24 -68.12 -39.35 -105.71
CA VAL A 24 -67.13 -39.99 -106.58
C VAL A 24 -65.84 -39.18 -106.55
N SER A 25 -64.75 -39.75 -106.03
CA SER A 25 -63.48 -39.03 -105.98
C SER A 25 -62.86 -38.91 -107.37
N LEU A 26 -62.31 -37.75 -107.71
CA LEU A 26 -61.62 -37.54 -108.98
C LEU A 26 -60.47 -38.55 -109.16
N ASP A 27 -59.76 -38.88 -108.08
CA ASP A 27 -58.69 -39.88 -108.16
C ASP A 27 -59.23 -41.27 -108.50
N SER A 28 -60.42 -41.67 -108.01
CA SER A 28 -61.06 -42.94 -108.40
C SER A 28 -61.48 -43.00 -109.89
N LEU A 29 -61.71 -41.84 -110.51
CA LEU A 29 -62.04 -41.72 -111.93
C LEU A 29 -60.79 -41.74 -112.80
N VAL A 30 -59.77 -40.96 -112.45
CA VAL A 30 -58.48 -40.90 -113.16
C VAL A 30 -57.75 -42.24 -113.08
N THR A 31 -57.91 -42.96 -111.97
CA THR A 31 -57.37 -44.32 -111.81
C THR A 31 -58.16 -45.38 -112.58
N GLY A 32 -59.40 -45.08 -112.98
CA GLY A 32 -60.31 -46.02 -113.64
C GLY A 32 -61.04 -46.98 -112.69
N HIS A 33 -60.81 -46.89 -111.37
CA HIS A 33 -61.46 -47.73 -110.37
C HIS A 33 -62.98 -47.61 -110.39
N ALA A 34 -63.50 -46.38 -110.44
CA ALA A 34 -64.94 -46.14 -110.47
C ALA A 34 -65.59 -46.72 -111.74
N PHE A 35 -64.91 -46.64 -112.89
CA PHE A 35 -65.41 -47.21 -114.15
C PHE A 35 -65.46 -48.73 -114.13
N ALA A 36 -64.43 -49.38 -113.56
CA ALA A 36 -64.40 -50.83 -113.41
C ALA A 36 -65.56 -51.35 -112.53
N GLU A 37 -65.87 -50.64 -111.44
CA GLU A 37 -66.98 -51.00 -110.55
C GLU A 37 -68.34 -50.80 -111.22
N VAL A 38 -68.54 -49.70 -111.94
CA VAL A 38 -69.81 -49.45 -112.65
C VAL A 38 -70.04 -50.48 -113.76
N LEU A 39 -69.01 -50.85 -114.54
CA LEU A 39 -69.15 -51.86 -115.59
C LEU A 39 -69.52 -53.24 -115.03
N HIS A 40 -68.93 -53.62 -113.89
CA HIS A 40 -69.29 -54.83 -113.18
C HIS A 40 -70.76 -54.83 -112.70
N ILE A 41 -71.28 -53.67 -112.28
CA ILE A 41 -72.70 -53.54 -111.85
C ILE A 41 -73.66 -53.62 -113.05
N ILE A 42 -73.30 -52.98 -114.18
CA ILE A 42 -74.12 -52.94 -115.40
C ILE A 42 -74.32 -54.35 -115.96
N ASP A 43 -73.22 -55.09 -116.11
CA ASP A 43 -73.27 -56.45 -116.62
C ASP A 43 -72.25 -57.34 -115.90
N PRO A 44 -72.63 -57.93 -114.75
CA PRO A 44 -71.78 -58.86 -114.02
C PRO A 44 -71.42 -60.13 -114.81
N SER A 45 -72.17 -60.45 -115.87
CA SER A 45 -71.95 -61.65 -116.69
C SER A 45 -70.82 -61.46 -117.70
N TYR A 46 -70.66 -60.24 -118.23
CA TYR A 46 -69.58 -59.89 -119.15
C TYR A 46 -68.33 -59.38 -118.41
N PHE A 47 -68.54 -58.60 -117.35
CA PHE A 47 -67.48 -58.06 -116.50
C PHE A 47 -67.47 -58.79 -115.15
N ASP A 48 -66.81 -59.95 -115.07
CA ASP A 48 -66.76 -60.75 -113.83
C ASP A 48 -65.89 -60.12 -112.72
N GLU A 49 -65.95 -60.67 -111.50
CA GLU A 49 -65.15 -60.18 -110.37
C GLU A 49 -63.64 -60.27 -110.64
N ASN A 50 -63.18 -61.31 -111.34
CA ASN A 50 -61.77 -61.49 -111.68
C ASN A 50 -61.25 -60.37 -112.60
N TRP A 51 -62.03 -60.00 -113.61
CA TRP A 51 -61.70 -58.89 -114.50
C TRP A 51 -61.64 -57.58 -113.72
N ARG A 52 -62.65 -57.29 -112.89
CA ARG A 52 -62.70 -56.08 -112.04
C ARG A 52 -61.48 -56.00 -111.13
N ASP A 53 -61.16 -57.08 -110.43
CA ASP A 53 -60.05 -57.11 -109.46
C ASP A 53 -58.69 -57.04 -110.16
N SER A 54 -58.57 -57.56 -111.38
CA SER A 54 -57.35 -57.38 -112.19
C SER A 54 -57.09 -55.91 -112.59
N ILE A 55 -58.14 -55.09 -112.70
CA ILE A 55 -58.01 -53.64 -112.87
C ILE A 55 -57.65 -52.99 -111.54
N LYS A 56 -58.32 -53.34 -110.42
CA LYS A 56 -58.01 -52.81 -109.08
C LYS A 56 -56.56 -53.05 -108.66
N ALA A 57 -56.06 -54.27 -108.85
CA ALA A 57 -54.68 -54.65 -108.52
C ALA A 57 -53.63 -53.85 -109.30
N ALA A 58 -53.92 -53.55 -110.58
CA ALA A 58 -53.04 -52.75 -111.41
C ALA A 58 -52.88 -51.32 -110.84
N VAL A 59 -53.92 -50.76 -110.21
CA VAL A 59 -53.92 -49.36 -109.80
C VAL A 59 -53.52 -49.14 -108.35
N ASN A 60 -53.84 -50.06 -107.43
CA ASN A 60 -53.36 -49.99 -106.04
C ASN A 60 -51.81 -49.98 -105.95
N SER A 61 -51.10 -50.36 -107.03
CA SER A 61 -49.66 -50.54 -107.02
C SER A 61 -48.83 -49.27 -107.25
N SER A 62 -49.37 -48.11 -107.69
CA SER A 62 -48.52 -46.92 -107.85
C SER A 62 -49.25 -45.62 -108.23
N SER A 63 -48.74 -44.48 -107.75
CA SER A 63 -49.16 -43.12 -108.14
C SER A 63 -48.73 -42.71 -109.56
N TYR A 64 -48.01 -43.57 -110.28
CA TYR A 64 -47.43 -43.24 -111.58
C TYR A 64 -48.45 -43.25 -112.72
N TRP A 65 -48.63 -42.12 -113.40
CA TRP A 65 -49.64 -41.92 -114.46
C TRP A 65 -49.60 -42.96 -115.58
N ARG A 66 -48.43 -43.55 -115.91
CA ARG A 66 -48.34 -44.59 -116.95
C ARG A 66 -49.12 -45.85 -116.60
N ILE A 67 -49.22 -46.18 -115.31
CA ILE A 67 -50.02 -47.30 -114.81
C ILE A 67 -51.51 -46.95 -114.87
N LYS A 68 -51.89 -45.72 -114.48
CA LYS A 68 -53.27 -45.20 -114.66
C LYS A 68 -53.70 -45.26 -116.13
N ALA A 69 -52.83 -44.83 -117.05
CA ALA A 69 -53.06 -44.87 -118.50
C ALA A 69 -53.17 -46.30 -119.04
N PHE A 70 -52.45 -47.26 -118.46
CA PHE A 70 -52.58 -48.67 -118.83
C PHE A 70 -53.93 -49.24 -118.38
N ALA A 71 -54.35 -48.98 -117.13
CA ALA A 71 -55.64 -49.42 -116.59
C ALA A 71 -56.81 -48.85 -117.40
N LEU A 72 -56.81 -47.55 -117.66
CA LEU A 72 -57.83 -46.88 -118.48
C LEU A 72 -57.84 -47.37 -119.94
N ARG A 73 -56.68 -47.70 -120.54
CA ARG A 73 -56.64 -48.28 -121.91
C ARG A 73 -57.26 -49.66 -121.95
N ARG A 74 -57.04 -50.46 -120.91
CA ARG A 74 -57.65 -51.78 -120.76
C ARG A 74 -59.16 -51.67 -120.57
N LEU A 75 -59.62 -50.71 -119.76
CA LEU A 75 -61.04 -50.39 -119.60
C LEU A 75 -61.68 -49.93 -120.92
N MET A 76 -61.03 -49.00 -121.64
CA MET A 76 -61.52 -48.48 -122.92
C MET A 76 -61.65 -49.58 -123.97
N LYS A 77 -60.65 -50.46 -124.11
CA LYS A 77 -60.71 -51.62 -125.02
C LYS A 77 -61.87 -52.55 -124.67
N ALA A 78 -62.08 -52.84 -123.38
CA ALA A 78 -63.17 -53.69 -122.93
C ALA A 78 -64.54 -53.03 -123.17
N LEU A 79 -64.65 -51.72 -122.94
CA LEU A 79 -65.86 -50.93 -123.15
C LEU A 79 -66.25 -50.83 -124.63
N LEU A 80 -65.29 -50.58 -125.53
CA LEU A 80 -65.53 -50.55 -126.97
C LEU A 80 -65.94 -51.92 -127.51
N LYS A 81 -65.30 -52.99 -127.02
CA LYS A 81 -65.67 -54.37 -127.36
C LYS A 81 -67.09 -54.70 -126.89
N TYR A 82 -67.44 -54.35 -125.65
CA TYR A 82 -68.77 -54.53 -125.09
C TYR A 82 -69.84 -53.76 -125.89
N ASN A 83 -69.58 -52.52 -126.27
CA ASN A 83 -70.50 -51.74 -127.09
C ASN A 83 -70.73 -52.35 -128.48
N ALA A 84 -69.68 -52.85 -129.13
CA ALA A 84 -69.79 -53.46 -130.44
C ALA A 84 -70.48 -54.84 -130.42
N GLU A 85 -70.16 -55.69 -129.43
CA GLU A 85 -70.61 -57.09 -129.39
C GLU A 85 -71.94 -57.29 -128.62
N VAL A 86 -72.16 -56.57 -127.52
CA VAL A 86 -73.31 -56.78 -126.62
C VAL A 86 -74.38 -55.71 -126.83
N CYS A 87 -73.99 -54.43 -126.80
CA CYS A 87 -74.94 -53.33 -126.99
C CYS A 87 -75.35 -53.13 -128.45
N ASN A 88 -74.67 -53.80 -129.39
CA ASN A 88 -74.84 -53.64 -130.84
C ASN A 88 -74.76 -52.18 -131.31
N ASN A 89 -73.94 -51.38 -130.61
CA ASN A 89 -73.79 -49.94 -130.79
C ASN A 89 -72.30 -49.58 -131.00
N PRO A 90 -71.71 -49.89 -132.17
CA PRO A 90 -70.30 -49.59 -132.42
C PRO A 90 -70.04 -48.08 -132.41
N VAL A 91 -69.04 -47.65 -131.63
CA VAL A 91 -68.66 -46.24 -131.48
C VAL A 91 -67.42 -45.95 -132.33
N THR A 92 -67.49 -44.91 -133.16
CA THR A 92 -66.43 -44.54 -134.11
C THR A 92 -65.71 -43.25 -133.72
N GLY A 93 -64.39 -43.26 -133.88
CA GLY A 93 -63.50 -42.12 -134.04
C GLY A 93 -63.63 -40.98 -133.02
N ARG A 94 -64.47 -39.99 -133.31
CA ARG A 94 -64.45 -38.67 -132.64
C ARG A 94 -64.84 -38.71 -131.17
N ILE A 95 -65.54 -39.75 -130.71
CA ILE A 95 -66.01 -39.86 -129.33
C ILE A 95 -65.11 -40.78 -128.48
N ILE A 96 -64.08 -41.38 -129.07
CA ILE A 96 -63.15 -42.23 -128.31
C ILE A 96 -62.30 -41.33 -127.39
N PRO A 97 -62.38 -41.48 -126.06
CA PRO A 97 -61.64 -40.65 -125.11
C PRO A 97 -60.13 -40.90 -125.17
N ASP A 98 -59.35 -39.82 -125.09
CA ASP A 98 -57.89 -39.91 -124.95
C ASP A 98 -57.53 -40.23 -123.50
N VAL A 99 -57.30 -41.52 -123.29
CA VAL A 99 -56.89 -42.09 -122.01
C VAL A 99 -55.57 -41.49 -121.47
N THR A 100 -54.66 -41.05 -122.34
CA THR A 100 -53.36 -40.54 -121.89
C THR A 100 -53.49 -39.17 -121.24
N LEU A 101 -54.37 -38.31 -121.78
CA LEU A 101 -54.69 -37.01 -121.20
C LEU A 101 -55.42 -37.14 -119.86
N ILE A 102 -56.30 -38.14 -119.71
CA ILE A 102 -56.94 -38.42 -118.41
C ILE A 102 -55.89 -38.79 -117.38
N ALA A 103 -55.03 -39.76 -117.69
CA ALA A 103 -54.09 -40.31 -116.74
C ALA A 103 -52.98 -39.34 -116.31
N ARG A 104 -52.49 -38.51 -117.25
CA ARG A 104 -51.37 -37.59 -117.03
C ARG A 104 -51.84 -36.23 -116.53
N ASP A 105 -52.87 -35.68 -117.14
CA ASP A 105 -53.26 -34.27 -116.98
C ASP A 105 -54.61 -34.11 -116.26
N ASN A 106 -55.24 -35.22 -115.83
CA ASN A 106 -56.58 -35.24 -115.23
C ASN A 106 -57.63 -34.52 -116.09
N SER A 107 -57.51 -34.66 -117.42
CA SER A 107 -58.33 -33.92 -118.39
C SER A 107 -59.83 -34.20 -118.22
N LEU A 108 -60.56 -33.17 -117.81
CA LEU A 108 -62.01 -33.16 -117.64
C LEU A 108 -62.78 -33.49 -118.95
N PRO A 109 -62.48 -32.90 -120.12
CA PRO A 109 -63.18 -33.23 -121.37
C PRO A 109 -63.11 -34.71 -121.74
N GLU A 110 -61.94 -35.33 -121.58
CA GLU A 110 -61.76 -36.74 -121.92
C GLU A 110 -62.41 -37.64 -120.87
N LEU A 111 -62.41 -37.24 -119.59
CA LEU A 111 -63.20 -37.88 -118.54
C LEU A 111 -64.70 -37.86 -118.86
N VAL A 112 -65.23 -36.72 -119.30
CA VAL A 112 -66.64 -36.59 -119.70
C VAL A 112 -66.96 -37.51 -120.87
N LYS A 113 -66.15 -37.52 -121.95
CA LYS A 113 -66.36 -38.47 -123.07
C LYS A 113 -66.37 -39.92 -122.60
N PHE A 114 -65.49 -40.29 -121.66
CA PHE A 114 -65.44 -41.64 -121.09
C PHE A 114 -66.72 -41.96 -120.32
N MET A 115 -67.18 -41.04 -119.47
CA MET A 115 -68.43 -41.17 -118.72
C MET A 115 -69.65 -41.26 -119.64
N GLN A 116 -69.71 -40.45 -120.70
CA GLN A 116 -70.80 -40.48 -121.69
C GLN A 116 -70.86 -41.84 -122.40
N LEU A 117 -69.70 -42.38 -122.80
CA LEU A 117 -69.62 -43.71 -123.38
C LEU A 117 -70.07 -44.80 -122.40
N LEU A 118 -69.71 -44.67 -121.12
CA LEU A 118 -70.17 -45.58 -120.06
C LEU A 118 -71.68 -45.52 -119.85
N VAL A 119 -72.27 -44.33 -119.82
CA VAL A 119 -73.73 -44.13 -119.75
C VAL A 119 -74.44 -44.75 -120.95
N ALA A 120 -73.93 -44.50 -122.17
CA ALA A 120 -74.49 -45.11 -123.37
C ALA A 120 -74.40 -46.64 -123.33
N SER A 121 -73.32 -47.19 -122.79
CA SER A 121 -73.17 -48.64 -122.60
C SER A 121 -74.16 -49.20 -121.58
N ALA A 122 -74.46 -48.44 -120.53
CA ALA A 122 -75.42 -48.83 -119.49
C ALA A 122 -76.86 -48.86 -120.03
N VAL A 123 -77.22 -47.88 -120.87
CA VAL A 123 -78.56 -47.76 -121.46
C VAL A 123 -78.80 -48.76 -122.60
N HIS A 124 -77.77 -49.06 -123.41
CA HIS A 124 -77.86 -50.07 -124.48
C HIS A 124 -77.51 -51.50 -124.04
N GLY A 125 -77.10 -51.68 -122.77
CA GLY A 125 -76.77 -53.00 -122.23
C GLY A 125 -78.00 -53.90 -122.05
N PRO A 126 -77.81 -55.17 -121.63
CA PRO A 126 -78.89 -56.14 -121.48
C PRO A 126 -79.93 -55.72 -120.42
N LYS A 127 -79.50 -55.00 -119.37
CA LYS A 127 -80.37 -54.36 -118.37
C LYS A 127 -80.78 -52.92 -118.74
N GLY A 128 -80.68 -52.56 -120.02
CA GLY A 128 -80.93 -51.20 -120.50
C GLY A 128 -82.30 -50.64 -120.09
N LYS A 129 -83.36 -51.48 -120.09
CA LYS A 129 -84.70 -51.07 -119.65
C LYS A 129 -84.75 -50.70 -118.17
N GLU A 130 -84.17 -51.53 -117.29
CA GLU A 130 -84.07 -51.26 -115.85
C GLU A 130 -83.25 -49.99 -115.59
N MET A 131 -82.18 -49.78 -116.36
CA MET A 131 -81.34 -48.59 -116.26
C MET A 131 -82.11 -47.32 -116.69
N ILE A 132 -82.90 -47.39 -117.77
CA ILE A 132 -83.74 -46.26 -118.20
C ILE A 132 -84.78 -45.92 -117.13
N GLU A 133 -85.45 -46.93 -116.55
CA GLU A 133 -86.38 -46.72 -115.43
C GLU A 133 -85.68 -46.10 -114.22
N ALA A 134 -84.47 -46.55 -113.89
CA ALA A 134 -83.68 -45.98 -112.80
C ALA A 134 -83.27 -44.52 -113.08
N ILE A 135 -82.90 -44.19 -114.32
CA ILE A 135 -82.56 -42.81 -114.73
C ILE A 135 -83.76 -41.88 -114.58
N LEU A 136 -84.98 -42.34 -114.86
CA LEU A 136 -86.20 -41.55 -114.71
C LEU A 136 -86.54 -41.21 -113.25
N THR A 137 -85.94 -41.90 -112.27
CA THR A 137 -86.10 -41.57 -110.83
C THR A 137 -85.15 -40.47 -110.34
N LEU A 138 -84.17 -40.05 -111.16
CA LEU A 138 -83.15 -39.07 -110.80
C LEU A 138 -83.62 -37.62 -111.04
N GLU A 139 -82.83 -36.66 -110.56
CA GLU A 139 -83.02 -35.21 -110.78
C GLU A 139 -83.12 -34.86 -112.29
N GLU A 140 -84.02 -33.95 -112.67
CA GLU A 140 -84.28 -33.61 -114.08
C GLU A 140 -83.02 -33.12 -114.83
N SER A 141 -82.12 -32.42 -114.14
CA SER A 141 -80.83 -31.99 -114.67
C SER A 141 -79.98 -33.19 -115.15
N ILE A 142 -79.94 -34.25 -114.35
CA ILE A 142 -79.20 -35.49 -114.67
C ILE A 142 -79.86 -36.20 -115.85
N GLN A 143 -81.20 -36.27 -115.89
CA GLN A 143 -81.94 -36.86 -116.99
C GLN A 143 -81.65 -36.15 -118.33
N GLN A 144 -81.64 -34.82 -118.34
CA GLN A 144 -81.32 -34.02 -119.52
C GLN A 144 -79.87 -34.21 -119.98
N THR A 145 -78.90 -34.20 -119.05
CA THR A 145 -77.49 -34.45 -119.38
C THR A 145 -77.26 -35.83 -119.99
N ILE A 146 -77.91 -36.87 -119.45
CA ILE A 146 -77.82 -38.24 -119.97
C ILE A 146 -78.43 -38.33 -121.37
N MET A 147 -79.61 -37.74 -121.58
CA MET A 147 -80.28 -37.76 -122.89
C MET A 147 -79.47 -37.04 -123.97
N LEU A 148 -78.88 -35.89 -123.66
CA LEU A 148 -78.00 -35.16 -124.58
C LEU A 148 -76.73 -35.97 -124.90
N SER A 149 -76.13 -36.60 -123.89
CA SER A 149 -74.93 -37.42 -124.06
C SER A 149 -75.16 -38.61 -125.01
N ILE A 150 -76.35 -39.23 -124.94
CA ILE A 150 -76.70 -40.33 -125.84
C ILE A 150 -76.99 -39.81 -127.27
N LYS A 151 -77.70 -38.69 -127.42
CA LYS A 151 -77.96 -38.07 -128.73
C LYS A 151 -76.69 -37.60 -129.44
N GLU A 152 -75.73 -37.05 -128.71
CA GLU A 152 -74.43 -36.67 -129.27
C GLU A 152 -73.66 -37.87 -129.83
N LEU A 153 -73.72 -39.01 -129.13
CA LEU A 153 -73.15 -40.27 -129.60
C LEU A 153 -73.84 -40.77 -130.88
N GLU A 154 -75.18 -40.71 -130.95
CA GLU A 154 -75.94 -41.19 -132.11
C GLU A 154 -75.79 -40.31 -133.36
N THR A 155 -75.81 -38.98 -133.21
CA THR A 155 -75.67 -38.04 -134.32
C THR A 155 -74.31 -38.11 -135.02
N SER A 156 -73.27 -38.59 -134.32
CA SER A 156 -71.93 -38.75 -134.88
C SER A 156 -71.79 -39.85 -135.95
N LYS A 157 -72.76 -40.78 -136.06
CA LYS A 157 -72.68 -41.93 -136.98
C LYS A 157 -72.95 -41.61 -138.45
N GLY A 158 -73.48 -40.44 -138.78
CA GLY A 158 -74.10 -40.15 -140.08
C GLY A 158 -73.22 -39.69 -141.25
N LYS A 159 -71.89 -39.90 -141.27
CA LYS A 159 -71.05 -39.43 -142.40
C LYS A 159 -70.13 -40.52 -142.97
N CYS A 160 -70.61 -41.27 -143.95
CA CYS A 160 -69.81 -42.01 -144.94
C CYS A 160 -70.61 -42.07 -146.24
N GLU A 161 -70.38 -41.13 -147.15
CA GLU A 161 -70.89 -41.18 -148.54
C GLU A 161 -69.80 -41.76 -149.46
N PRO A 162 -70.10 -42.81 -150.25
CA PRO A 162 -69.24 -43.29 -151.32
C PRO A 162 -69.62 -42.61 -152.65
N ILE A 163 -68.67 -41.89 -153.26
CA ILE A 163 -68.83 -41.33 -154.61
C ILE A 163 -68.00 -42.17 -155.59
N THR A 164 -68.74 -42.73 -156.54
CA THR A 164 -68.40 -43.65 -157.63
C THR A 164 -67.81 -42.92 -158.86
N PRO A 165 -67.28 -43.66 -159.85
CA PRO A 165 -66.27 -43.21 -160.79
C PRO A 165 -66.84 -42.77 -162.15
N ASP A 166 -65.93 -42.44 -163.06
CA ASP A 166 -66.06 -42.30 -164.52
C ASP A 166 -65.97 -40.86 -165.03
N GLU A 167 -64.89 -40.58 -165.79
CA GLU A 167 -65.00 -40.23 -167.21
C GLU A 167 -63.59 -40.07 -167.84
N GLU A 168 -63.36 -40.88 -168.87
CA GLU A 168 -62.16 -40.92 -169.71
C GLU A 168 -62.13 -39.73 -170.69
N VAL A 169 -61.02 -38.98 -170.76
CA VAL A 169 -60.83 -37.91 -171.76
C VAL A 169 -59.48 -38.01 -172.47
N GLY A 170 -59.55 -38.37 -173.76
CA GLY A 170 -58.72 -37.98 -174.92
C GLY A 170 -57.23 -37.60 -174.74
N PRO A 171 -56.25 -38.43 -175.19
CA PRO A 171 -54.82 -38.22 -174.93
C PRO A 171 -54.11 -37.08 -175.68
N ALA A 172 -54.66 -36.51 -176.76
CA ALA A 172 -53.93 -35.53 -177.57
C ALA A 172 -53.95 -34.10 -176.98
N THR A 173 -55.06 -33.71 -176.36
CA THR A 173 -55.16 -32.45 -175.61
C THR A 173 -54.52 -32.57 -174.22
N ALA A 174 -54.46 -33.81 -173.68
CA ALA A 174 -53.84 -34.11 -172.40
C ALA A 174 -52.34 -33.77 -172.36
N SER A 175 -51.54 -33.95 -173.43
CA SER A 175 -50.10 -33.65 -173.34
C SER A 175 -49.78 -32.15 -173.20
N ARG A 176 -50.58 -31.26 -173.80
CA ARG A 176 -50.35 -29.80 -173.70
C ARG A 176 -50.82 -29.24 -172.35
N PHE A 177 -51.99 -29.68 -171.88
CA PHE A 177 -52.46 -29.34 -170.54
C PHE A 177 -51.62 -30.01 -169.45
N ARG A 178 -51.19 -31.28 -169.61
CA ARG A 178 -50.33 -31.99 -168.66
C ARG A 178 -49.02 -31.25 -168.45
N GLN A 179 -48.33 -30.78 -169.49
CA GLN A 179 -47.08 -30.03 -169.31
C GLN A 179 -47.28 -28.66 -168.63
N GLN A 180 -48.39 -27.96 -168.89
CA GLN A 180 -48.71 -26.69 -168.23
C GLN A 180 -49.10 -26.92 -166.76
N TYR A 181 -50.02 -27.84 -166.51
CA TYR A 181 -50.44 -28.23 -165.16
C TYR A 181 -49.27 -28.76 -164.34
N GLU A 182 -48.42 -29.60 -164.92
CA GLU A 182 -47.28 -30.17 -164.20
C GLU A 182 -46.22 -29.11 -163.86
N ARG A 183 -46.12 -28.02 -164.63
CA ARG A 183 -45.24 -26.88 -164.29
C ARG A 183 -45.81 -26.04 -163.15
N VAL A 184 -47.10 -25.69 -163.22
CA VAL A 184 -47.80 -24.90 -162.18
C VAL A 184 -47.93 -25.70 -160.89
N PHE A 185 -48.25 -26.99 -160.98
CA PHE A 185 -48.35 -27.91 -159.85
C PHE A 185 -46.99 -28.16 -159.20
N LYS A 186 -45.92 -28.40 -159.97
CA LYS A 186 -44.57 -28.53 -159.39
C LYS A 186 -44.09 -27.23 -158.74
N PHE A 187 -44.48 -26.06 -159.25
CA PHE A 187 -44.16 -24.78 -158.63
C PHE A 187 -44.93 -24.57 -157.32
N SER A 188 -46.26 -24.78 -157.33
CA SER A 188 -47.10 -24.68 -156.14
C SER A 188 -46.72 -25.71 -155.08
N GLN A 189 -46.46 -26.97 -155.46
CA GLN A 189 -45.96 -28.00 -154.56
C GLN A 189 -44.58 -27.65 -153.99
N LYS A 190 -43.66 -27.09 -154.80
CA LYS A 190 -42.40 -26.57 -154.28
C LYS A 190 -42.61 -25.46 -153.26
N GLN A 191 -43.59 -24.59 -153.48
CA GLN A 191 -43.89 -23.46 -152.61
C GLN A 191 -44.45 -23.93 -151.26
N VAL A 192 -45.44 -24.84 -151.29
CA VAL A 192 -45.99 -25.48 -150.08
C VAL A 192 -44.92 -26.27 -149.33
N MET A 193 -44.10 -27.07 -150.02
CA MET A 193 -42.97 -27.77 -149.40
C MET A 193 -41.93 -26.82 -148.79
N PHE A 194 -41.72 -25.64 -149.37
CA PHE A 194 -40.78 -24.66 -148.84
C PHE A 194 -41.33 -24.00 -147.57
N GLU A 195 -42.65 -23.76 -147.54
CA GLU A 195 -43.36 -23.19 -146.40
C GLU A 195 -43.46 -24.20 -145.24
N GLU A 196 -43.81 -25.46 -145.53
CA GLU A 196 -43.76 -26.56 -144.56
C GLU A 196 -42.33 -26.80 -144.02
N LEU A 197 -41.32 -26.71 -144.88
CA LEU A 197 -39.92 -26.81 -144.47
C LEU A 197 -39.52 -25.64 -143.56
N ASN A 198 -39.98 -24.42 -143.87
CA ASN A 198 -39.70 -23.23 -143.08
C ASN A 198 -40.39 -23.27 -141.70
N ASP A 199 -41.65 -23.72 -141.65
CA ASP A 199 -42.39 -23.91 -140.40
C ASP A 199 -41.76 -25.00 -139.53
N ALA A 200 -41.34 -26.12 -140.15
CA ALA A 200 -40.60 -27.16 -139.46
C ALA A 200 -39.26 -26.62 -138.90
N LEU A 201 -38.55 -25.79 -139.66
CA LEU A 201 -37.29 -25.17 -139.24
C LEU A 201 -37.50 -24.22 -138.05
N GLN A 202 -38.53 -23.36 -138.10
CA GLN A 202 -38.89 -22.48 -136.98
C GLN A 202 -39.31 -23.27 -135.74
N SER A 203 -40.08 -24.35 -135.90
CA SER A 203 -40.46 -25.21 -134.77
C SER A 203 -39.23 -25.87 -134.13
N HIS A 204 -38.26 -26.31 -134.94
CA HIS A 204 -37.01 -26.90 -134.48
C HIS A 204 -36.14 -25.85 -133.77
N GLU A 205 -36.05 -24.63 -134.30
CA GLU A 205 -35.36 -23.50 -133.65
C GLU A 205 -35.99 -23.14 -132.30
N ASN A 206 -37.31 -23.10 -132.21
CA ASN A 206 -38.03 -22.83 -130.96
C ASN A 206 -37.78 -23.92 -129.91
N ILE A 207 -37.81 -25.19 -130.31
CA ILE A 207 -37.51 -26.32 -129.42
C ILE A 207 -36.04 -26.27 -128.97
N ALA A 208 -35.12 -26.01 -129.90
CA ALA A 208 -33.69 -25.87 -129.57
C ALA A 208 -33.44 -24.71 -128.59
N ALA A 209 -34.07 -23.55 -128.80
CA ALA A 209 -33.99 -22.41 -127.89
C ALA A 209 -34.54 -22.76 -126.49
N HIS A 210 -35.64 -23.51 -126.42
CA HIS A 210 -36.20 -23.99 -125.15
C HIS A 210 -35.26 -24.99 -124.46
N CYS A 211 -34.64 -25.91 -125.20
CA CYS A 211 -33.64 -26.84 -124.66
C CYS A 211 -32.43 -26.10 -124.07
N VAL A 212 -31.88 -25.13 -124.79
CA VAL A 212 -30.76 -24.30 -124.30
C VAL A 212 -31.17 -23.52 -123.04
N HIS A 213 -32.39 -22.98 -123.00
CA HIS A 213 -32.90 -22.29 -121.82
C HIS A 213 -33.01 -23.23 -120.60
N LEU A 214 -33.56 -24.43 -120.77
CA LEU A 214 -33.66 -25.43 -119.70
C LEU A 214 -32.28 -25.92 -119.24
N GLU A 215 -31.33 -26.10 -120.15
CA GLU A 215 -29.95 -26.47 -119.81
C GLU A 215 -29.25 -25.37 -119.01
N THR A 216 -29.49 -24.10 -119.36
CA THR A 216 -28.99 -22.94 -118.61
C THR A 216 -29.58 -22.90 -117.20
N GLN A 217 -30.90 -23.06 -117.07
CA GLN A 217 -31.56 -23.12 -115.76
C GLN A 217 -31.06 -24.29 -114.90
N LEU A 218 -30.83 -25.47 -115.50
CA LEU A 218 -30.25 -26.61 -114.79
C LEU A 218 -28.81 -26.32 -114.35
N ALA A 219 -28.00 -25.68 -115.20
CA ALA A 219 -26.66 -25.26 -114.83
C ALA A 219 -26.69 -24.30 -113.63
N ASP A 220 -27.56 -23.28 -113.65
CA ASP A 220 -27.73 -22.32 -112.56
C ASP A 220 -28.20 -23.01 -111.26
N CYS A 221 -29.23 -23.87 -111.34
CA CYS A 221 -29.70 -24.65 -110.20
C CYS A 221 -28.61 -25.59 -109.64
N THR A 222 -27.77 -26.19 -110.49
CA THR A 222 -26.66 -27.04 -110.02
C THR A 222 -25.54 -26.22 -109.39
N ALA A 223 -25.23 -25.04 -109.93
CA ALA A 223 -24.26 -24.11 -109.35
C ALA A 223 -24.73 -23.62 -107.98
N GLU A 224 -26.01 -23.27 -107.84
CA GLU A 224 -26.61 -22.90 -106.55
C GLU A 224 -26.55 -24.07 -105.56
N LYS A 225 -26.91 -25.28 -105.99
CA LYS A 225 -26.80 -26.49 -105.14
C LYS A 225 -25.36 -26.69 -104.64
N GLN A 226 -24.36 -26.57 -105.52
CA GLN A 226 -22.95 -26.71 -105.15
C GLN A 226 -22.51 -25.59 -104.19
N SER A 227 -22.95 -24.35 -104.42
CA SER A 227 -22.71 -23.21 -103.53
C SER A 227 -23.29 -23.47 -102.13
N LEU A 228 -24.54 -23.91 -102.04
CA LEU A 228 -25.19 -24.24 -100.78
C LEU A 228 -24.50 -25.40 -100.05
N LEU A 229 -24.09 -26.46 -100.77
CA LEU A 229 -23.33 -27.56 -100.18
C LEU A 229 -21.97 -27.10 -99.64
N SER A 230 -21.26 -26.24 -100.37
CA SER A 230 -20.00 -25.66 -99.90
C SER A 230 -20.20 -24.81 -98.63
N LYS A 231 -21.30 -24.05 -98.57
CA LYS A 231 -21.65 -23.25 -97.39
C LYS A 231 -22.01 -24.12 -96.19
N ILE A 232 -22.78 -25.19 -96.40
CA ILE A 232 -23.12 -26.17 -95.36
C ILE A 232 -21.86 -26.84 -94.82
N ALA A 233 -20.93 -27.26 -95.70
CA ALA A 233 -19.66 -27.84 -95.29
C ALA A 233 -18.83 -26.87 -94.45
N SER A 234 -18.72 -25.61 -94.88
CA SER A 234 -18.02 -24.54 -94.16
C SER A 234 -18.63 -24.26 -92.77
N LEU A 235 -19.96 -24.15 -92.68
CA LEU A 235 -20.65 -23.92 -91.41
C LEU A 235 -20.51 -25.13 -90.47
N THR A 236 -20.55 -26.35 -91.01
CA THR A 236 -20.35 -27.58 -90.22
C THR A 236 -18.94 -27.65 -89.66
N GLN A 237 -17.93 -27.32 -90.46
CA GLN A 237 -16.54 -27.25 -90.01
C GLN A 237 -16.34 -26.16 -88.94
N GLN A 238 -16.97 -24.98 -89.13
CA GLN A 238 -16.93 -23.89 -88.15
C GLN A 238 -17.59 -24.27 -86.81
N LEU A 239 -18.72 -24.99 -86.86
CA LEU A 239 -19.38 -25.54 -85.67
C LEU A 239 -18.53 -26.58 -84.95
N GLN A 240 -17.88 -27.50 -85.69
CA GLN A 240 -16.97 -28.48 -85.11
C GLN A 240 -15.77 -27.81 -84.44
N ALA A 241 -15.13 -26.83 -85.09
CA ALA A 241 -14.04 -26.06 -84.52
C ALA A 241 -14.47 -25.30 -83.25
N SER A 242 -15.67 -24.72 -83.27
CA SER A 242 -16.22 -24.01 -82.11
C SER A 242 -16.54 -24.96 -80.94
N SER A 243 -17.04 -26.17 -81.25
CA SER A 243 -17.30 -27.22 -80.25
C SER A 243 -16.02 -27.74 -79.62
N LEU A 244 -14.97 -27.95 -80.41
CA LEU A 244 -13.66 -28.37 -79.90
C LEU A 244 -13.03 -27.29 -79.02
N SER A 245 -13.05 -26.03 -79.46
CA SER A 245 -12.59 -24.88 -78.68
C SER A 245 -13.37 -24.75 -77.36
N PHE A 246 -14.68 -24.97 -77.37
CA PHE A 246 -15.50 -24.96 -76.16
C PHE A 246 -15.15 -26.10 -75.19
N GLU A 247 -14.89 -27.32 -75.69
CA GLU A 247 -14.42 -28.42 -74.85
C GLU A 247 -13.04 -28.14 -74.22
N GLU A 248 -12.12 -27.53 -74.96
CA GLU A 248 -10.81 -27.11 -74.46
C GLU A 248 -10.95 -26.05 -73.36
N LEU A 249 -11.75 -25.00 -73.58
CA LEU A 249 -12.04 -23.99 -72.57
C LEU A 249 -12.71 -24.58 -71.34
N LYS A 250 -13.59 -25.57 -71.50
CA LYS A 250 -14.23 -26.28 -70.37
C LYS A 250 -13.21 -27.12 -69.59
N LYS A 251 -12.29 -27.80 -70.27
CA LYS A 251 -11.20 -28.56 -69.64
C LYS A 251 -10.23 -27.63 -68.90
N GLU A 252 -9.84 -26.51 -69.51
CA GLU A 252 -8.99 -25.49 -68.89
C GLU A 252 -9.68 -24.87 -67.67
N SER A 253 -10.97 -24.51 -67.78
CA SER A 253 -11.76 -23.99 -66.66
C SER A 253 -11.87 -25.02 -65.52
N SER A 254 -12.13 -26.29 -65.84
CA SER A 254 -12.15 -27.37 -64.84
C SER A 254 -10.80 -27.61 -64.19
N ALA A 255 -9.71 -27.55 -64.97
CA ALA A 255 -8.34 -27.68 -64.45
C ALA A 255 -7.98 -26.50 -63.54
N LYS A 256 -8.36 -25.28 -63.94
CA LYS A 256 -8.19 -24.07 -63.14
C LYS A 256 -9.02 -24.10 -61.87
N ALA A 257 -10.27 -24.59 -61.92
CA ALA A 257 -11.11 -24.78 -60.74
C ALA A 257 -10.52 -25.84 -59.80
N ALA A 258 -9.99 -26.94 -60.32
CA ALA A 258 -9.31 -27.96 -59.53
C ALA A 258 -8.02 -27.41 -58.89
N GLN A 259 -7.23 -26.63 -59.64
CA GLN A 259 -6.04 -25.96 -59.14
C GLN A 259 -6.38 -24.96 -58.02
N LEU A 260 -7.40 -24.12 -58.23
CA LEU A 260 -7.88 -23.18 -57.20
C LEU A 260 -8.35 -23.92 -55.96
N SER A 261 -9.12 -25.00 -56.11
CA SER A 261 -9.54 -25.85 -54.98
C SER A 261 -8.36 -26.46 -54.24
N ALA A 262 -7.33 -26.92 -54.95
CA ALA A 262 -6.10 -27.42 -54.34
C ALA A 262 -5.34 -26.31 -53.58
N THR A 263 -5.23 -25.11 -54.15
CA THR A 263 -4.60 -23.97 -53.46
C THR A 263 -5.37 -23.55 -52.21
N VAL A 264 -6.71 -23.55 -52.26
CA VAL A 264 -7.56 -23.25 -51.10
C VAL A 264 -7.31 -24.26 -49.99
N LYS A 265 -7.30 -25.57 -50.31
CA LYS A 265 -6.99 -26.61 -49.32
C LYS A 265 -5.59 -26.46 -48.70
N THR A 266 -4.58 -26.11 -49.50
CA THR A 266 -3.23 -25.85 -48.96
C THR A 266 -3.24 -24.66 -48.01
N LEU A 267 -3.91 -23.56 -48.37
CA LEU A 267 -4.03 -22.39 -47.51
C LEU A 267 -4.82 -22.68 -46.22
N GLU A 268 -5.86 -23.50 -46.28
CA GLU A 268 -6.59 -23.97 -45.09
C GLU A 268 -5.69 -24.79 -44.15
N MET A 269 -4.85 -25.67 -44.70
CA MET A 269 -3.88 -26.43 -43.89
C MET A 269 -2.81 -25.53 -43.26
N GLU A 270 -2.31 -24.54 -43.99
CA GLU A 270 -1.36 -23.55 -43.48
C GLU A 270 -1.98 -22.66 -42.40
N MET A 271 -3.25 -22.27 -42.58
CA MET A 271 -4.03 -21.51 -41.59
C MET A 271 -4.19 -22.31 -40.30
N ALA A 272 -4.63 -23.57 -40.39
CA ALA A 272 -4.76 -24.45 -39.21
C ALA A 272 -3.43 -24.67 -38.49
N LYS A 273 -2.33 -24.81 -39.23
CA LYS A 273 -0.98 -24.92 -38.64
C LYS A 273 -0.55 -23.64 -37.94
N SER A 274 -0.81 -22.48 -38.55
CA SER A 274 -0.54 -21.17 -37.96
C SER A 274 -1.37 -20.93 -36.70
N GLU A 275 -2.65 -21.30 -36.72
CA GLU A 275 -3.55 -21.25 -35.57
C GLU A 275 -3.04 -22.12 -34.42
N ASN A 276 -2.67 -23.37 -34.68
CA ASN A 276 -2.10 -24.24 -33.65
C ASN A 276 -0.81 -23.65 -33.07
N SER A 277 0.06 -23.05 -33.90
CA SER A 277 1.27 -22.37 -33.39
C SER A 277 0.96 -21.13 -32.55
N ARG A 278 -0.06 -20.35 -32.93
CA ARG A 278 -0.54 -19.18 -32.18
C ARG A 278 -1.10 -19.58 -30.82
N ASP A 279 -1.84 -20.67 -30.77
CA ASP A 279 -2.44 -21.19 -29.52
C ASP A 279 -1.35 -21.75 -28.59
N MET A 280 -0.35 -22.45 -29.13
CA MET A 280 0.83 -22.88 -28.34
C MET A 280 1.61 -21.70 -27.77
N LEU A 281 1.88 -20.67 -28.58
CA LEU A 281 2.58 -19.46 -28.11
C LEU A 281 1.74 -18.68 -27.09
N SER A 282 0.43 -18.66 -27.26
CA SER A 282 -0.50 -18.01 -26.32
C SER A 282 -0.51 -18.74 -24.98
N TYR A 283 -0.45 -20.06 -24.98
CA TYR A 283 -0.30 -20.88 -23.78
C TYR A 283 1.04 -20.64 -23.07
N GLU A 284 2.14 -20.59 -23.83
CA GLU A 284 3.48 -20.27 -23.28
C GLU A 284 3.52 -18.86 -22.68
N LEU A 285 2.90 -17.87 -23.32
CA LEU A 285 2.78 -16.51 -22.79
C LEU A 285 1.95 -16.47 -21.50
N GLU A 286 0.85 -17.21 -21.44
CA GLU A 286 0.01 -17.31 -20.24
C GLU A 286 0.78 -17.99 -19.08
N GLN A 287 1.54 -19.04 -19.37
CA GLN A 287 2.42 -19.68 -18.37
C GLN A 287 3.50 -18.73 -17.87
N LEU A 288 4.23 -18.06 -18.77
CA LEU A 288 5.27 -17.09 -18.40
C LEU A 288 4.69 -15.92 -17.60
N GLN A 289 3.50 -15.44 -17.96
CA GLN A 289 2.82 -14.39 -17.20
C GLN A 289 2.45 -14.85 -15.79
N LYS A 290 1.97 -16.09 -15.65
CA LYS A 290 1.67 -16.69 -14.33
C LYS A 290 2.94 -16.89 -13.50
N GLU A 291 4.02 -17.38 -14.10
CA GLU A 291 5.31 -17.52 -13.42
C GLU A 291 5.86 -16.16 -12.98
N LEU A 292 5.80 -15.14 -13.83
CA LEU A 292 6.19 -13.77 -13.47
C LEU A 292 5.35 -13.24 -12.31
N TRP A 293 4.04 -13.48 -12.32
CA TRP A 293 3.16 -13.10 -11.21
C TRP A 293 3.54 -13.84 -9.92
N ASP A 294 3.77 -15.15 -9.97
CA ASP A 294 4.23 -15.95 -8.83
C ASP A 294 5.59 -15.47 -8.29
N TYR A 295 6.54 -15.13 -9.16
CA TYR A 295 7.83 -14.57 -8.76
C TYR A 295 7.68 -13.19 -8.12
N GLN A 296 6.83 -12.32 -8.66
CA GLN A 296 6.53 -11.02 -8.07
C GLN A 296 5.87 -11.16 -6.70
N MET A 297 4.87 -12.05 -6.56
CA MET A 297 4.18 -12.29 -5.29
C MET A 297 5.12 -12.92 -4.25
N ARG A 298 6.00 -13.86 -4.64
CA ARG A 298 7.04 -14.41 -3.74
C ARG A 298 8.08 -13.36 -3.35
N GLY A 299 8.46 -12.48 -4.27
CA GLY A 299 9.38 -11.38 -3.99
C GLY A 299 8.78 -10.38 -3.01
N ALA A 300 7.53 -9.97 -3.24
CA ALA A 300 6.78 -9.08 -2.36
C ALA A 300 6.57 -9.71 -0.97
N SER A 301 6.13 -10.98 -0.90
CA SER A 301 5.94 -11.70 0.36
C SER A 301 7.24 -11.85 1.15
N LYS A 302 8.36 -12.21 0.51
CA LYS A 302 9.67 -12.28 1.19
C LYS A 302 10.14 -10.93 1.71
N SER A 303 9.93 -9.87 0.92
CA SER A 303 10.26 -8.49 1.34
C SER A 303 9.39 -8.04 2.52
N GLU A 304 8.09 -8.37 2.49
CA GLU A 304 7.16 -8.08 3.58
C GLU A 304 7.54 -8.84 4.86
N ASP A 305 7.87 -10.13 4.76
CA ASP A 305 8.32 -10.94 5.90
C ASP A 305 9.65 -10.42 6.48
N GLN A 306 10.58 -9.99 5.64
CA GLN A 306 11.84 -9.37 6.08
C GLN A 306 11.59 -8.02 6.78
N SER A 307 10.71 -7.20 6.22
CA SER A 307 10.32 -5.91 6.82
C SER A 307 9.63 -6.10 8.18
N ARG A 308 8.73 -7.10 8.29
CA ARG A 308 8.09 -7.48 9.55
C ARG A 308 9.12 -7.96 10.58
N LYS A 309 10.03 -8.87 10.20
CA LYS A 309 11.11 -9.35 11.09
C LYS A 309 12.03 -8.23 11.55
N ALA A 310 12.45 -7.35 10.64
CA ALA A 310 13.28 -6.20 10.99
C ALA A 310 12.55 -5.24 11.94
N LYS A 311 11.24 -5.06 11.75
CA LYS A 311 10.41 -4.26 12.65
C LYS A 311 10.30 -4.90 14.03
N ASP A 312 10.05 -6.21 14.11
CA ASP A 312 9.98 -6.95 15.37
C ASP A 312 11.33 -6.88 16.12
N GLU A 313 12.46 -7.00 15.41
CA GLU A 313 13.80 -6.85 15.99
C GLU A 313 14.06 -5.42 16.49
N ILE A 314 13.65 -4.40 15.74
CA ILE A 314 13.73 -2.99 16.19
C ILE A 314 12.90 -2.79 17.46
N ASP A 315 11.70 -3.36 17.54
CA ASP A 315 10.83 -3.22 18.70
C ASP A 315 11.37 -4.00 19.92
N GLU A 316 12.00 -5.17 19.71
CA GLU A 316 12.72 -5.88 20.77
C GLU A 316 13.93 -5.07 21.29
N LEU A 317 14.71 -4.47 20.38
CA LEU A 317 15.84 -3.61 20.77
C LEU A 317 15.37 -2.34 21.50
N ARG A 318 14.23 -1.77 21.11
CA ARG A 318 13.60 -0.64 21.82
C ARG A 318 13.16 -1.03 23.23
N ALA A 319 12.55 -2.20 23.41
CA ALA A 319 12.19 -2.71 24.72
C ALA A 319 13.43 -2.90 25.61
N LYS A 320 14.49 -3.51 25.07
CA LYS A 320 15.78 -3.68 25.77
C LYS A 320 16.44 -2.35 26.12
N ALA A 321 16.35 -1.34 25.26
CA ALA A 321 16.87 -0.01 25.54
C ALA A 321 16.10 0.66 26.68
N ALA A 322 14.77 0.57 26.68
CA ALA A 322 13.94 1.08 27.78
C ALA A 322 14.27 0.36 29.11
N ASP A 323 14.45 -0.96 29.09
CA ASP A 323 14.86 -1.72 30.28
C ASP A 323 16.25 -1.26 30.78
N ALA A 324 17.20 -1.01 29.86
CA ALA A 324 18.52 -0.49 30.21
C ALA A 324 18.46 0.93 30.83
N ASP A 325 17.56 1.79 30.34
CA ASP A 325 17.33 3.12 30.90
C ASP A 325 16.74 3.04 32.31
N THR A 326 15.77 2.15 32.55
CA THR A 326 15.23 1.92 33.91
C THR A 326 16.29 1.37 34.86
N LEU A 327 17.15 0.46 34.40
CA LEU A 327 18.26 -0.06 35.20
C LEU A 327 19.28 1.05 35.50
N SER A 328 19.56 1.92 34.53
CA SER A 328 20.43 3.09 34.69
C SER A 328 19.88 4.06 35.74
N GLU A 329 18.57 4.35 35.71
CA GLU A 329 17.90 5.17 36.72
C GLU A 329 17.93 4.53 38.12
N GLN A 330 17.73 3.21 38.21
CA GLN A 330 17.88 2.47 39.46
C GLN A 330 19.31 2.55 40.01
N VAL A 331 20.33 2.44 39.15
CA VAL A 331 21.74 2.60 39.54
C VAL A 331 22.01 4.01 40.05
N VAL A 332 21.49 5.06 39.40
CA VAL A 332 21.58 6.45 39.88
C VAL A 332 20.92 6.59 41.25
N THR A 333 19.75 6.00 41.44
CA THR A 333 19.03 6.01 42.72
C THR A 333 19.81 5.29 43.82
N LEU A 334 20.42 4.14 43.53
CA LEU A 334 21.26 3.40 44.46
C LEU A 334 22.55 4.17 44.80
N LYS A 335 23.17 4.84 43.83
CA LYS A 335 24.33 5.73 44.06
C LYS A 335 23.98 6.88 45.00
N LYS A 336 22.86 7.57 44.76
CA LYS A 336 22.38 8.63 45.65
C LYS A 336 22.13 8.13 47.07
N LYS A 337 21.54 6.93 47.21
CA LYS A 337 21.37 6.30 48.53
C LYS A 337 22.71 5.97 49.20
N LEU A 338 23.72 5.53 48.42
CA LEU A 338 25.06 5.25 48.93
C LEU A 338 25.77 6.51 49.42
N GLU A 339 25.61 7.64 48.71
CA GLU A 339 26.10 8.96 49.14
C GLU A 339 25.48 9.37 50.49
N VAL A 340 24.15 9.25 50.62
CA VAL A 340 23.45 9.51 51.91
C VAL A 340 23.96 8.60 53.03
N VAL A 341 24.24 7.33 52.75
CA VAL A 341 24.85 6.43 53.75
C VAL A 341 26.28 6.87 54.10
N GLY A 342 27.04 7.40 53.14
CA GLY A 342 28.36 8.00 53.37
C GLY A 342 28.28 9.22 54.28
N ASP A 343 27.35 10.13 54.03
CA ASP A 343 27.11 11.32 54.83
C ASP A 343 26.68 10.96 56.26
N LEU A 344 25.75 10.01 56.42
CA LEU A 344 25.32 9.51 57.73
C LEU A 344 26.48 8.88 58.51
N ARG A 345 27.38 8.15 57.84
CA ARG A 345 28.58 7.59 58.50
C ARG A 345 29.53 8.69 58.96
N SER A 346 29.69 9.76 58.17
CA SER A 346 30.49 10.93 58.55
C SER A 346 29.87 11.64 59.76
N GLU A 347 28.56 11.84 59.75
CA GLU A 347 27.82 12.44 60.86
C GLU A 347 27.92 11.61 62.15
N ILE A 348 27.75 10.28 62.05
CA ILE A 348 27.94 9.36 63.19
C ILE A 348 29.35 9.49 63.76
N LYS A 349 30.39 9.53 62.92
CA LYS A 349 31.76 9.70 63.38
C LYS A 349 31.98 11.03 64.13
N VAL A 350 31.39 12.11 63.64
CA VAL A 350 31.45 13.43 64.31
C VAL A 350 30.70 13.41 65.65
N LEU A 351 29.56 12.72 65.73
CA LEU A 351 28.81 12.55 66.97
C LEU A 351 29.55 11.67 67.97
N GLU A 352 30.21 10.60 67.51
CA GLU A 352 31.08 9.75 68.34
C GLU A 352 32.27 10.54 68.90
N GLU A 353 32.93 11.38 68.09
CA GLU A 353 34.02 12.26 68.53
C GLU A 353 33.54 13.31 69.55
N LYS A 354 32.39 13.93 69.30
CA LYS A 354 31.76 14.86 70.26
C LYS A 354 31.41 14.15 71.56
N ASN A 355 30.84 12.96 71.51
CA ASN A 355 30.49 12.19 72.70
C ASN A 355 31.74 11.79 73.49
N ALA A 356 32.80 11.34 72.81
CA ALA A 356 34.10 11.09 73.43
C ALA A 356 34.67 12.35 74.10
N SER A 357 34.53 13.51 73.47
CA SER A 357 34.97 14.80 74.04
C SER A 357 34.17 15.20 75.28
N LEU A 358 32.85 14.98 75.29
CA LEU A 358 31.99 15.25 76.44
C LEU A 358 32.32 14.31 77.61
N VAL A 359 32.51 13.03 77.34
CA VAL A 359 32.93 12.05 78.35
C VAL A 359 34.28 12.44 78.94
N ALA A 360 35.26 12.85 78.12
CA ALA A 360 36.57 13.31 78.61
C ALA A 360 36.45 14.56 79.49
N GLN A 361 35.60 15.53 79.13
CA GLN A 361 35.33 16.73 79.94
C GLN A 361 34.65 16.40 81.27
N LEU A 362 33.71 15.45 81.28
CA LEU A 362 33.05 14.98 82.50
C LEU A 362 34.08 14.32 83.43
N VAL A 363 34.92 13.41 82.92
CA VAL A 363 35.98 12.76 83.69
C VAL A 363 36.97 13.80 84.26
N GLN A 364 37.35 14.80 83.48
CA GLN A 364 38.24 15.88 83.95
C GLN A 364 37.59 16.70 85.08
N SER A 365 36.30 17.00 84.96
CA SER A 365 35.55 17.75 85.97
C SER A 365 35.35 16.95 87.26
N GLU A 366 35.09 15.64 87.15
CA GLU A 366 35.02 14.72 88.29
C GLU A 366 36.37 14.60 89.01
N GLU A 367 37.47 14.54 88.26
CA GLU A 367 38.82 14.51 88.81
C GLU A 367 39.18 15.82 89.54
N GLU A 368 38.80 16.98 89.00
CA GLU A 368 38.98 18.26 89.72
C GLU A 368 38.08 18.35 90.95
N GLN A 369 36.86 17.80 90.91
CA GLN A 369 35.99 17.71 92.07
C GLN A 369 36.59 16.82 93.16
N ARG A 370 37.22 15.70 92.78
CA ARG A 370 37.94 14.81 93.70
C ARG A 370 39.16 15.51 94.32
N LYS A 371 39.93 16.27 93.52
CA LYS A 371 41.04 17.09 94.02
C LYS A 371 40.56 18.21 94.95
N SER A 372 39.47 18.89 94.60
CA SER A 372 38.82 19.91 95.42
C SER A 372 38.36 19.34 96.76
N ALA A 373 37.75 18.16 96.75
CA ALA A 373 37.41 17.44 97.98
C ALA A 373 38.65 17.12 98.82
N GLY A 374 39.75 16.68 98.20
CA GLY A 374 41.04 16.48 98.87
C GLY A 374 41.61 17.77 99.48
N ARG A 375 41.61 18.88 98.74
CA ARG A 375 42.05 20.20 99.21
C ARG A 375 41.18 20.69 100.38
N LYS A 376 39.86 20.46 100.35
CA LYS A 376 38.95 20.80 101.47
C LYS A 376 39.29 20.02 102.74
N VAL A 377 39.55 18.71 102.64
CA VAL A 377 39.99 17.89 103.79
C VAL A 377 41.32 18.39 104.36
N GLN A 378 42.26 18.77 103.50
CA GLN A 378 43.53 19.36 103.93
C GLN A 378 43.32 20.70 104.64
N LEU A 379 42.45 21.57 104.11
CA LEU A 379 42.11 22.85 104.72
C LEU A 379 41.51 22.67 106.12
N GLU A 380 40.55 21.75 106.29
CA GLU A 380 39.96 21.44 107.59
C GLU A 380 41.00 20.87 108.58
N THR A 381 41.95 20.07 108.10
CA THR A 381 43.05 19.57 108.93
C THR A 381 43.97 20.70 109.39
N LEU A 382 44.33 21.63 108.50
CA LEU A 382 45.13 22.81 108.84
C LEU A 382 44.39 23.75 109.79
N LYS A 383 43.09 23.95 109.58
CA LYS A 383 42.22 24.74 110.48
C LYS A 383 42.16 24.13 111.88
N MET A 384 42.01 22.81 112.00
CA MET A 384 42.07 22.13 113.30
C MET A 384 43.43 22.30 114.00
N LYS A 385 44.54 22.21 113.25
CA LYS A 385 45.90 22.44 113.79
C LYS A 385 46.09 23.89 114.23
N LEU A 386 45.58 24.85 113.45
CA LEU A 386 45.60 26.27 113.78
C LEU A 386 44.80 26.52 115.07
N GLN A 387 43.58 26.02 115.17
CA GLN A 387 42.74 26.15 116.37
C GLN A 387 43.41 25.52 117.60
N GLN A 388 44.09 24.38 117.43
CA GLN A 388 44.86 23.77 118.52
C GLN A 388 46.08 24.62 118.93
N ALA A 389 46.78 25.22 117.97
CA ALA A 389 47.89 26.13 118.23
C ALA A 389 47.42 27.42 118.91
N GLU A 390 46.29 27.98 118.47
CA GLU A 390 45.62 29.13 119.10
C GLU A 390 45.23 28.81 120.55
N SER A 391 44.59 27.65 120.81
CA SER A 391 44.27 27.20 122.17
C SER A 391 45.50 27.09 123.06
N LYS A 392 46.62 26.56 122.53
CA LYS A 392 47.89 26.46 123.26
C LYS A 392 48.52 27.85 123.50
N ALA A 393 48.46 28.74 122.52
CA ALA A 393 48.95 30.10 122.66
C ALA A 393 48.13 30.89 123.70
N GLU A 394 46.81 30.71 123.73
CA GLU A 394 45.95 31.28 124.76
C GLU A 394 46.25 30.72 126.16
N GLU A 395 46.48 29.41 126.28
CA GLU A 395 46.89 28.78 127.55
C GLU A 395 48.23 29.33 128.04
N GLU A 396 49.21 29.48 127.14
CA GLU A 396 50.52 30.02 127.51
C GLU A 396 50.44 31.51 127.86
N ALA A 397 49.61 32.27 127.15
CA ALA A 397 49.31 33.65 127.51
C ALA A 397 48.66 33.76 128.90
N ARG A 398 47.73 32.85 129.25
CA ARG A 398 47.12 32.80 130.60
C ARG A 398 48.16 32.50 131.68
N LYS A 399 49.09 31.58 131.44
CA LYS A 399 50.20 31.30 132.37
C LYS A 399 51.15 32.50 132.49
N GLY A 400 51.45 33.17 131.37
CA GLY A 400 52.25 34.40 131.38
C GLY A 400 51.65 35.47 132.30
N VAL A 401 50.34 35.74 132.15
CA VAL A 401 49.61 36.68 133.04
C VAL A 401 49.64 36.21 134.51
N GLN A 402 49.55 34.91 134.77
CA GLN A 402 49.65 34.37 136.13
C GLN A 402 51.04 34.61 136.74
N PHE A 403 52.11 34.31 136.01
CA PHE A 403 53.48 34.55 136.49
C PHE A 403 53.79 36.03 136.68
N GLU A 404 53.28 36.91 135.82
CA GLU A 404 53.38 38.36 136.04
C GLU A 404 52.70 38.80 137.34
N LEU A 405 51.54 38.22 137.67
CA LEU A 405 50.83 38.53 138.91
C LEU A 405 51.59 38.00 140.13
N GLU A 406 52.13 36.79 140.06
CA GLU A 406 52.98 36.22 141.11
C GLU A 406 54.27 37.03 141.31
N LEU A 407 54.90 37.48 140.23
CA LEU A 407 56.05 38.36 140.28
C LEU A 407 55.69 39.69 140.93
N ARG A 408 54.57 40.34 140.54
CA ARG A 408 54.10 41.57 141.21
C ARG A 408 53.92 41.37 142.72
N LYS A 409 53.27 40.28 143.13
CA LYS A 409 53.09 39.96 144.57
C LYS A 409 54.42 39.79 145.30
N LEU A 410 55.40 39.12 144.69
CA LEU A 410 56.74 38.97 145.27
C LEU A 410 57.47 40.31 145.36
N THR A 411 57.37 41.16 144.33
CA THR A 411 57.98 42.50 144.35
C THR A 411 57.31 43.43 145.37
N GLU A 412 55.99 43.35 145.54
CA GLU A 412 55.28 44.08 146.59
C GLU A 412 55.72 43.62 147.98
N LYS A 413 55.83 42.30 148.19
CA LYS A 413 56.32 41.73 149.45
C LYS A 413 57.77 42.09 149.74
N GLU A 414 58.63 42.11 148.72
CA GLU A 414 60.00 42.59 148.84
C GLU A 414 60.04 44.07 149.26
N ALA A 415 59.21 44.91 148.64
CA ALA A 415 59.09 46.32 149.00
C ALA A 415 58.60 46.51 150.45
N GLU A 416 57.60 45.75 150.90
CA GLU A 416 57.13 45.75 152.30
C GLU A 416 58.25 45.36 153.28
N MET A 417 58.97 44.27 153.01
CA MET A 417 60.09 43.83 153.85
C MET A 417 61.23 44.84 153.86
N THR A 418 61.46 45.52 152.74
CA THR A 418 62.47 46.58 152.63
C THR A 418 62.06 47.82 153.42
N GLN A 419 60.79 48.22 153.35
CA GLN A 419 60.23 49.31 154.14
C GLN A 419 60.31 49.02 155.64
N GLU A 420 59.96 47.80 156.07
CA GLU A 420 60.05 47.40 157.48
C GLU A 420 61.50 47.35 157.97
N ARG A 421 62.43 46.84 157.15
CA ARG A 421 63.88 46.90 157.43
C ARG A 421 64.34 48.34 157.62
N ASP A 422 63.93 49.26 156.75
CA ASP A 422 64.31 50.68 156.85
C ASP A 422 63.69 51.35 158.07
N ARG A 423 62.45 51.01 158.43
CA ARG A 423 61.80 51.45 159.67
C ARG A 423 62.57 50.98 160.91
N LEU A 424 62.90 49.68 161.00
CA LEU A 424 63.67 49.13 162.12
C LEU A 424 65.08 49.73 162.18
N MET A 425 65.69 50.02 161.03
CA MET A 425 66.97 50.74 160.98
C MET A 425 66.85 52.17 161.51
N GLN A 426 65.75 52.89 161.22
CA GLN A 426 65.48 54.20 161.77
C GLN A 426 65.22 54.14 163.28
N GLU A 427 64.39 53.20 163.75
CA GLU A 427 64.12 53.00 165.17
C GLU A 427 65.39 52.61 165.95
N ARG A 428 66.24 51.76 165.37
CA ARG A 428 67.57 51.45 165.93
C ARG A 428 68.43 52.70 166.01
N LYS A 429 68.42 53.54 164.97
CA LYS A 429 69.19 54.80 164.95
C LYS A 429 68.71 55.76 166.03
N THR A 430 67.40 55.99 166.18
CA THR A 430 66.87 56.89 167.21
C THR A 430 67.13 56.37 168.62
N LEU A 431 67.05 55.05 168.85
CA LEU A 431 67.46 54.46 170.12
C LEU A 431 68.96 54.63 170.39
N GLN A 432 69.79 54.49 169.35
CA GLN A 432 71.22 54.76 169.47
C GLN A 432 71.45 56.24 169.85
N ASP A 433 70.81 57.17 169.15
CA ASP A 433 70.90 58.61 169.43
C ASP A 433 70.43 58.93 170.88
N ASN A 434 69.34 58.33 171.35
CA ASN A 434 68.86 58.48 172.73
C ASN A 434 69.83 57.90 173.77
N VAL A 435 70.46 56.76 173.47
CA VAL A 435 71.50 56.17 174.35
C VAL A 435 72.69 57.11 174.43
N ASP A 436 73.11 57.68 173.30
CA ASP A 436 74.21 58.64 173.23
C ASP A 436 73.85 59.94 173.99
N GLU A 437 72.61 60.43 173.88
CA GLU A 437 72.09 61.57 174.67
C GLU A 437 72.04 61.28 176.17
N LEU A 438 71.58 60.09 176.58
CA LEU A 438 71.56 59.70 178.00
C LEU A 438 72.97 59.54 178.56
N GLN A 439 73.92 59.07 177.77
CA GLN A 439 75.34 59.06 178.15
C GLN A 439 75.85 60.49 178.36
N CYS A 440 75.48 61.45 177.49
CA CYS A 440 75.76 62.87 177.69
C CYS A 440 75.14 63.43 178.99
N LEU A 441 73.87 63.14 179.27
CA LEU A 441 73.19 63.60 180.50
C LEU A 441 73.78 62.98 181.78
N LEU A 442 74.22 61.72 181.74
CA LEU A 442 74.94 61.09 182.86
C LEU A 442 76.26 61.81 183.15
N LEU A 443 76.97 62.23 182.10
CA LEU A 443 78.16 63.09 182.21
C LEU A 443 77.81 64.47 182.81
N GLU A 444 76.66 65.07 182.47
CA GLU A 444 76.22 66.34 183.05
C GLU A 444 75.78 66.22 184.51
N THR A 445 75.09 65.13 184.89
CA THR A 445 74.58 64.93 186.26
C THR A 445 75.71 64.61 187.24
N ALA A 446 76.77 63.92 186.78
CA ALA A 446 77.99 63.70 187.54
C ALA A 446 78.73 65.01 187.90
N ASN A 447 78.49 66.11 187.17
CA ASN A 447 79.15 67.39 187.43
C ASN A 447 78.49 68.26 188.52
N SER A 448 77.52 67.74 189.28
CA SER A 448 76.98 68.39 190.49
C SER A 448 77.72 68.04 191.79
N SER A 449 78.75 67.19 191.75
CA SER A 449 79.75 67.03 192.81
C SER A 449 81.06 67.72 192.40
N GLY A 450 81.27 68.94 192.90
CA GLY A 450 82.38 69.82 192.53
C GLY A 450 83.74 69.54 193.18
N VAL A 451 84.77 70.11 192.54
CA VAL A 451 86.24 70.08 192.78
C VAL A 451 86.94 68.89 192.08
N ALA A 452 87.19 68.91 190.77
CA ALA A 452 88.10 69.73 189.96
C ALA A 452 89.61 69.43 190.15
N GLN A 453 90.16 68.63 189.23
CA GLN A 453 91.42 68.83 188.45
C GLN A 453 92.11 67.50 188.11
N ASN A 454 92.00 67.08 186.83
CA ASN A 454 93.19 66.89 186.00
C ASN A 454 92.80 66.73 184.52
N SER A 455 93.41 67.60 183.72
CA SER A 455 93.49 67.56 182.27
C SER A 455 94.60 66.59 181.85
N LEU A 456 94.35 65.73 180.86
CA LEU A 456 95.40 65.22 179.98
C LEU A 456 94.80 64.86 178.61
N ASP A 457 94.98 65.77 177.66
CA ASP A 457 94.95 65.50 176.21
C ASP A 457 96.07 64.52 175.83
N VAL A 458 95.72 63.40 175.19
CA VAL A 458 96.60 62.72 174.23
C VAL A 458 95.78 62.36 173.00
N ALA A 459 96.05 63.09 171.91
CA ALA A 459 95.69 62.74 170.56
C ALA A 459 96.66 61.67 169.98
N SER A 460 96.20 61.03 168.90
CA SER A 460 96.99 60.45 167.79
C SER A 460 97.46 58.98 167.84
N PRO A 461 97.67 58.34 166.66
CA PRO A 461 97.31 56.96 166.37
C PRO A 461 98.51 56.03 166.15
N GLY A 462 98.26 54.72 166.23
CA GLY A 462 99.24 53.68 165.86
C GLY A 462 98.70 52.27 166.11
N ALA A 463 97.58 51.92 165.46
CA ALA A 463 97.03 50.57 165.51
C ALA A 463 97.73 49.69 164.47
N ASP A 464 98.95 49.28 164.82
CA ASP A 464 99.61 48.09 164.27
C ASP A 464 99.13 46.85 165.03
N MET A 465 99.35 45.67 164.44
CA MET A 465 98.85 44.34 164.79
C MET A 465 98.94 43.99 166.30
N ASP A 466 99.91 44.57 167.02
CA ASP A 466 100.07 44.36 168.46
C ASP A 466 98.93 44.96 169.30
N THR A 467 98.25 46.01 168.83
CA THR A 467 97.17 46.65 169.59
C THR A 467 95.90 45.80 169.60
N VAL A 468 95.54 45.18 168.47
CA VAL A 468 94.38 44.28 168.41
C VAL A 468 94.67 43.00 169.21
N MET A 469 95.90 42.49 169.16
CA MET A 469 96.25 41.29 169.93
C MET A 469 96.44 41.56 171.42
N ALA A 470 96.83 42.77 171.82
CA ALA A 470 96.86 43.21 173.22
C ALA A 470 95.44 43.44 173.79
N LEU A 471 94.52 44.05 173.02
CA LEU A 471 93.12 44.22 173.43
C LEU A 471 92.37 42.89 173.57
N VAL A 472 92.83 41.86 172.88
CA VAL A 472 92.23 40.53 172.86
C VAL A 472 93.00 39.56 173.78
N ALA A 473 93.99 40.03 174.56
CA ALA A 473 94.82 39.17 175.41
C ALA A 473 93.97 38.28 176.34
N ASP A 474 92.88 38.81 176.90
CA ASP A 474 91.95 38.12 177.81
C ASP A 474 90.70 37.53 177.12
N ALA A 475 90.64 37.56 175.78
CA ALA A 475 89.52 36.99 175.05
C ALA A 475 89.62 35.45 174.93
N PRO A 476 88.48 34.74 174.99
CA PRO A 476 88.39 33.30 174.76
C PRO A 476 89.11 32.86 173.48
N VAL A 477 89.75 31.70 173.53
CA VAL A 477 90.61 31.19 172.45
C VAL A 477 89.85 31.03 171.11
N GLU A 478 88.54 30.80 171.19
CA GLU A 478 87.64 30.69 170.04
C GLU A 478 87.53 32.00 169.26
N ILE A 479 87.55 33.15 169.96
CA ILE A 479 87.48 34.49 169.34
C ILE A 479 88.81 34.78 168.62
N LYS A 480 89.95 34.48 169.25
CA LYS A 480 91.28 34.60 168.62
C LYS A 480 91.37 33.77 167.33
N GLN A 481 90.90 32.52 167.36
CA GLN A 481 90.89 31.66 166.15
C GLN A 481 89.94 32.17 165.07
N LYS A 482 88.74 32.65 165.43
CA LYS A 482 87.76 33.18 164.48
C LYS A 482 88.29 34.44 163.80
N LEU A 483 88.90 35.35 164.56
CA LEU A 483 89.50 36.58 164.04
C LEU A 483 90.64 36.26 163.05
N LEU A 484 91.49 35.29 163.39
CA LEU A 484 92.59 34.85 162.53
C LEU A 484 92.08 34.19 161.22
N ARG A 485 91.02 33.37 161.28
CA ARG A 485 90.36 32.81 160.08
C ARG A 485 89.74 33.89 159.20
N LEU A 486 88.98 34.80 159.79
CA LEU A 486 88.33 35.89 159.06
C LEU A 486 89.35 36.80 158.37
N TYR A 487 90.53 36.98 158.99
CA TYR A 487 91.63 37.72 158.39
C TYR A 487 92.22 37.01 157.17
N GLN A 488 92.44 35.69 157.24
CA GLN A 488 92.88 34.88 156.09
C GLN A 488 91.83 34.83 154.97
N GLU A 489 90.55 34.71 155.32
CA GLU A 489 89.43 34.71 154.38
C GLU A 489 89.27 36.06 153.66
N ASN A 490 89.37 37.19 154.39
CA ASN A 490 89.36 38.53 153.79
C ASN A 490 90.52 38.73 152.82
N ARG A 491 91.70 38.20 153.16
CA ARG A 491 92.87 38.24 152.28
C ARG A 491 92.63 37.47 150.97
N LEU A 492 91.99 36.30 151.05
CA LEU A 492 91.62 35.49 149.87
C LEU A 492 90.53 36.14 149.02
N LEU A 493 89.48 36.71 149.65
CA LEU A 493 88.40 37.41 148.95
C LEU A 493 88.94 38.62 148.19
N ARG A 494 89.88 39.37 148.77
CA ARG A 494 90.54 40.50 148.08
C ARG A 494 91.33 40.03 146.85
N SER A 495 92.02 38.88 146.91
CA SER A 495 92.68 38.30 145.74
C SER A 495 91.71 37.79 144.66
N ARG A 496 90.53 37.29 145.04
CA ARG A 496 89.52 36.80 144.09
C ARG A 496 88.84 37.96 143.34
N LEU A 497 88.56 39.04 144.06
CA LEU A 497 87.95 40.25 143.50
C LEU A 497 88.88 40.96 142.50
N THR A 498 90.21 40.87 142.71
CA THR A 498 91.18 41.34 141.71
C THR A 498 91.22 40.45 140.46
N SER A 499 91.13 39.12 140.59
CA SER A 499 91.09 38.22 139.42
C SER A 499 89.80 38.35 138.59
N GLU A 500 88.67 38.61 139.24
CA GLU A 500 87.38 38.77 138.56
C GLU A 500 87.35 40.06 137.73
N LYS A 501 87.94 41.15 138.26
CA LYS A 501 88.11 42.40 137.52
C LYS A 501 89.00 42.27 136.28
N GLU A 502 90.04 41.44 136.32
CA GLU A 502 90.86 41.16 135.14
C GLU A 502 90.08 40.39 134.06
N SER A 503 89.26 39.41 134.44
CA SER A 503 88.43 38.67 133.48
C SER A 503 87.30 39.49 132.85
N THR A 504 86.80 40.54 133.53
CA THR A 504 85.78 41.42 132.95
C THR A 504 86.34 42.35 131.87
N SER A 505 87.62 42.74 131.93
CA SER A 505 88.22 43.61 130.90
C SER A 505 88.44 42.91 129.56
N ASP A 506 88.63 41.58 129.53
CA ASP A 506 88.76 40.85 128.25
C ASP A 506 87.41 40.63 127.54
N ASN A 507 86.30 40.59 128.29
CA ASN A 507 84.96 40.44 127.70
C ASN A 507 84.43 41.74 127.07
N GLU A 508 84.80 42.92 127.57
CA GLU A 508 84.36 44.19 126.97
C GLU A 508 85.02 44.44 125.60
N ILE A 509 86.25 43.96 125.37
CA ILE A 509 86.89 44.07 124.04
C ILE A 509 86.22 43.13 123.02
N SER A 510 85.69 41.99 123.46
CA SER A 510 84.93 41.08 122.58
C SER A 510 83.52 41.59 122.25
N GLN A 511 82.98 42.54 123.03
CA GLN A 511 81.64 43.08 122.79
C GLN A 511 81.61 44.24 121.78
N ASN A 512 82.76 44.88 121.50
CA ASN A 512 82.85 45.96 120.51
C ASN A 512 82.95 45.49 119.05
N ILE A 513 83.06 44.18 118.77
CA ILE A 513 82.97 43.62 117.40
C ILE A 513 81.56 43.10 117.09
N LEU A 514 80.64 43.05 118.07
CA LEU A 514 79.25 42.65 117.86
C LEU A 514 78.27 43.83 117.71
N ALA A 515 78.80 45.01 117.36
CA ALA A 515 77.97 46.13 116.91
C ALA A 515 77.55 46.03 115.43
N ASP A 516 78.05 45.04 114.67
CA ASP A 516 77.75 44.90 113.23
C ASP A 516 76.81 43.73 112.87
N GLU A 517 76.28 42.99 113.86
CA GLU A 517 75.47 41.78 113.59
C GLU A 517 74.04 41.83 114.14
N ARG A 518 73.50 43.04 114.31
CA ARG A 518 72.05 43.25 114.25
C ARG A 518 71.68 44.05 113.01
N LEU A 519 72.16 43.57 111.86
CA LEU A 519 71.26 43.39 110.72
C LEU A 519 70.05 42.62 111.25
N THR A 520 69.01 43.40 111.44
CA THR A 520 67.74 43.03 112.01
C THR A 520 67.15 41.81 111.29
N PRO A 521 66.42 40.98 112.04
CA PRO A 521 66.07 39.63 111.66
C PRO A 521 65.23 39.60 110.39
N ALA A 522 65.65 38.72 109.49
CA ALA A 522 64.92 38.12 108.40
C ALA A 522 63.65 37.33 108.85
N SER A 523 62.84 37.86 109.78
CA SER A 523 61.58 37.19 110.20
C SER A 523 60.33 38.04 110.05
N ASN A 524 60.42 39.38 110.12
CA ASN A 524 59.29 40.23 109.70
C ASN A 524 59.40 40.68 108.24
N VAL A 525 60.57 40.52 107.62
CA VAL A 525 60.64 40.43 106.15
C VAL A 525 60.26 39.03 105.71
N ALA A 526 60.38 37.94 106.49
CA ALA A 526 59.81 36.67 106.05
C ALA A 526 58.28 36.69 106.05
N THR A 527 57.58 37.11 107.11
CA THR A 527 56.10 37.06 107.07
C THR A 527 55.47 38.26 106.38
N ARG A 528 56.08 39.45 106.46
CA ARG A 528 55.64 40.52 105.57
C ARG A 528 56.05 40.19 104.14
N SER A 529 57.16 39.54 103.82
CA SER A 529 57.34 38.83 102.54
C SER A 529 56.78 37.40 102.57
N THR A 530 55.72 37.05 103.29
CA THR A 530 54.98 35.78 103.05
C THR A 530 53.53 36.10 102.85
N THR A 531 52.97 37.10 103.52
CA THR A 531 51.76 37.77 103.05
C THR A 531 52.08 38.65 101.84
N VAL A 532 53.21 39.37 101.81
CA VAL A 532 53.71 40.01 100.58
C VAL A 532 54.32 38.99 99.62
N LEU A 533 54.82 37.79 99.99
CA LEU A 533 55.10 36.77 98.94
C LEU A 533 53.83 36.06 98.45
N SER A 534 52.79 35.87 99.27
CA SER A 534 51.52 35.29 98.79
C SER A 534 50.77 36.31 97.93
N ASP A 535 50.72 37.57 98.37
CA ASP A 535 50.20 38.67 97.57
C ASP A 535 51.16 38.98 96.40
N GLU A 536 52.49 38.87 96.52
CA GLU A 536 53.43 39.04 95.38
C GLU A 536 53.33 37.88 94.41
N THR A 537 53.08 36.64 94.86
CA THR A 537 52.90 35.51 93.95
C THR A 537 51.53 35.58 93.28
N GLU A 538 50.48 36.00 93.98
CA GLU A 538 49.17 36.25 93.36
C GLU A 538 49.23 37.48 92.45
N VAL A 539 49.96 38.54 92.83
CA VAL A 539 50.26 39.71 91.99
C VAL A 539 51.20 39.35 90.84
N GLU A 540 52.14 38.41 90.97
CA GLU A 540 53.00 37.92 89.90
C GLU A 540 52.22 37.01 88.95
N MET A 541 51.31 36.17 89.46
CA MET A 541 50.41 35.41 88.62
C MET A 541 49.44 36.31 87.88
N LEU A 542 48.84 37.30 88.55
CA LEU A 542 47.98 38.30 87.93
C LEU A 542 48.78 39.18 86.96
N ARG A 543 50.02 39.57 87.28
CA ARG A 543 50.92 40.29 86.36
C ARG A 543 51.28 39.42 85.17
N SER A 544 51.60 38.15 85.36
CA SER A 544 51.89 37.19 84.28
C SER A 544 50.66 36.94 83.42
N GLN A 545 49.47 36.88 84.01
CA GLN A 545 48.23 36.71 83.27
C GLN A 545 47.84 37.99 82.53
N VAL A 546 48.03 39.16 83.14
CA VAL A 546 47.90 40.46 82.47
C VAL A 546 48.91 40.57 81.35
N GLU A 547 50.17 40.17 81.55
CA GLU A 547 51.23 40.17 80.54
C GLU A 547 50.92 39.22 79.37
N LYS A 548 50.41 38.01 79.66
CA LYS A 548 49.92 37.07 78.64
C LYS A 548 48.73 37.63 77.87
N LEU A 549 47.75 38.22 78.57
CA LEU A 549 46.61 38.82 77.92
C LEU A 549 47.00 40.07 77.12
N THR A 550 47.96 40.88 77.58
CA THR A 550 48.46 42.04 76.83
C THR A 550 49.26 41.60 75.60
N THR A 551 50.09 40.56 75.70
CA THR A 551 50.82 40.03 74.54
C THR A 551 49.89 39.38 73.53
N GLU A 552 48.83 38.68 73.98
CA GLU A 552 47.81 38.11 73.11
C GLU A 552 46.95 39.21 72.47
N LEU A 553 46.63 40.28 73.22
CA LEU A 553 45.94 41.47 72.70
C LEU A 553 46.79 42.19 71.64
N GLU A 554 48.08 42.40 71.89
CA GLU A 554 49.03 42.97 70.93
C GLU A 554 49.16 42.11 69.68
N SER A 555 49.22 40.78 69.82
CA SER A 555 49.25 39.85 68.71
C SER A 555 47.98 39.93 67.86
N LYS A 556 46.80 40.01 68.49
CA LYS A 556 45.52 40.16 67.79
C LYS A 556 45.41 41.53 67.09
N ASP A 557 45.88 42.60 67.72
CA ASP A 557 45.91 43.94 67.10
C ASP A 557 46.83 44.00 65.89
N GLU A 558 47.98 43.31 65.94
CA GLU A 558 48.90 43.21 64.81
C GLU A 558 48.32 42.36 63.67
N GLN A 559 47.62 41.26 63.98
CA GLN A 559 46.89 40.49 62.98
C GLN A 559 45.79 41.33 62.31
N ILE A 560 45.00 42.08 63.07
CA ILE A 560 43.96 42.96 62.54
C ILE A 560 44.57 44.05 61.63
N LYS A 561 45.75 44.58 61.97
CA LYS A 561 46.47 45.52 61.09
C LYS A 561 46.92 44.86 59.79
N GLN A 562 47.46 43.64 59.83
CA GLN A 562 47.89 42.90 58.64
C GLN A 562 46.69 42.57 57.73
N ASP A 563 45.58 42.12 58.31
CA ASP A 563 44.37 41.81 57.56
C ASP A 563 43.78 43.07 56.92
N LYS A 564 43.74 44.20 57.65
CA LYS A 564 43.33 45.51 57.09
C LYS A 564 44.24 45.96 55.95
N LYS A 565 45.55 45.75 56.06
CA LYS A 565 46.51 46.08 55.00
C LYS A 565 46.29 45.20 53.76
N ALA A 566 46.13 43.88 53.94
CA ALA A 566 45.84 42.96 52.84
C ALA A 566 44.50 43.29 52.16
N TYR A 567 43.49 43.66 52.95
CA TYR A 567 42.19 44.10 52.43
C TYR A 567 42.32 45.41 51.63
N TYR A 568 43.11 46.37 52.12
CA TYR A 568 43.39 47.62 51.42
C TYR A 568 44.16 47.39 50.11
N ASP A 569 45.19 46.54 50.12
CA ASP A 569 45.97 46.19 48.94
C ASP A 569 45.11 45.47 47.89
N ASN A 570 44.20 44.59 48.32
CA ASN A 570 43.26 43.91 47.41
C ASN A 570 42.22 44.89 46.83
N LEU A 571 41.71 45.83 47.62
CA LEU A 571 40.84 46.89 47.12
C LEU A 571 41.55 47.81 46.12
N GLU A 572 42.82 48.13 46.37
CA GLU A 572 43.62 48.96 45.47
C GLU A 572 43.92 48.23 44.15
N LYS A 573 44.28 46.94 44.21
CA LYS A 573 44.39 46.08 43.02
C LYS A 573 43.07 46.02 42.25
N ALA A 574 41.95 45.84 42.93
CA ALA A 574 40.63 45.83 42.29
C ALA A 574 40.31 47.18 41.61
N ARG A 575 40.62 48.31 42.27
CA ARG A 575 40.49 49.65 41.69
C ARG A 575 41.38 49.84 40.46
N GLN A 576 42.62 49.36 40.50
CA GLN A 576 43.52 49.40 39.34
C GLN A 576 43.02 48.57 38.17
N VAL A 577 42.49 47.36 38.42
CA VAL A 577 41.87 46.52 37.38
C VAL A 577 40.66 47.21 36.78
N ILE A 578 39.78 47.81 37.60
CA ILE A 578 38.63 48.57 37.12
C ILE A 578 39.08 49.77 36.30
N TYR A 579 40.09 50.52 36.74
CA TYR A 579 40.64 51.66 36.00
C TYR A 579 41.27 51.23 34.67
N ALA A 580 42.02 50.14 34.66
CA ALA A 580 42.63 49.57 33.46
C ALA A 580 41.55 49.10 32.45
N LEU A 581 40.50 48.41 32.92
CA LEU A 581 39.37 48.02 32.08
C LEU A 581 38.63 49.25 31.53
N ASN A 582 38.40 50.27 32.35
CA ASN A 582 37.71 51.49 31.92
C ASN A 582 38.56 52.31 30.92
N THR A 583 39.89 52.29 31.09
CA THR A 583 40.83 52.91 30.15
C THR A 583 40.92 52.11 28.84
N ALA A 584 40.94 50.78 28.90
CA ALA A 584 40.91 49.92 27.71
C ALA A 584 39.61 50.13 26.91
N VAL A 585 38.46 50.21 27.60
CA VAL A 585 37.17 50.55 26.99
C VAL A 585 37.17 51.95 26.37
N LYS A 586 37.76 52.95 27.05
CA LYS A 586 37.85 54.34 26.52
C LYS A 586 38.84 54.51 25.37
N CYS A 587 39.96 53.78 25.40
CA CYS A 587 40.99 53.84 24.36
C CYS A 587 40.72 52.90 23.18
N GLY A 588 39.58 52.19 23.18
CA GLY A 588 39.20 51.28 22.10
C GLY A 588 40.21 50.15 21.89
N ALA A 589 40.98 49.79 22.92
CA ALA A 589 41.98 48.74 22.84
C ALA A 589 41.29 47.38 22.99
N ASP A 590 41.33 46.60 21.91
CA ASP A 590 40.70 45.31 21.69
C ASP A 590 40.47 44.48 22.96
N THR A 591 39.23 44.43 23.40
CA THR A 591 38.76 43.35 24.28
C THR A 591 38.59 42.10 23.43
N ASN A 592 39.01 40.94 23.95
CA ASN A 592 39.12 39.65 23.25
C ASN A 592 37.83 39.08 22.61
N TYR A 593 36.72 39.82 22.61
CA TYR A 593 35.52 39.49 21.86
C TYR A 593 35.28 40.61 20.87
N THR A 594 35.42 40.29 19.59
CA THR A 594 35.16 41.26 18.53
C THR A 594 33.68 41.64 18.56
N ILE A 595 33.33 42.83 18.06
CA ILE A 595 31.93 43.25 17.87
C ILE A 595 31.14 42.18 17.09
N SER A 596 31.81 41.49 16.15
CA SER A 596 31.25 40.38 15.38
C SER A 596 30.87 39.19 16.26
N ASP A 597 31.68 38.83 17.26
CA ASP A 597 31.36 37.74 18.20
C ASP A 597 30.13 38.07 19.05
N ILE A 598 30.01 39.34 19.47
CA ILE A 598 28.85 39.82 20.24
C ILE A 598 27.59 39.79 19.37
N GLU A 599 27.68 40.21 18.10
CA GLU A 599 26.57 40.14 17.15
C GLU A 599 26.17 38.69 16.83
N ALA A 600 27.14 37.78 16.68
CA ALA A 600 26.89 36.36 16.48
C ALA A 600 26.20 35.72 17.70
N MET A 601 26.61 36.08 18.92
CA MET A 601 25.95 35.62 20.14
C MET A 601 24.51 36.15 20.24
N LYS A 602 24.26 37.42 19.91
CA LYS A 602 22.90 37.98 19.86
C LYS A 602 22.03 37.27 18.81
N ALA A 603 22.57 36.99 17.63
CA ALA A 603 21.86 36.25 16.58
C ALA A 603 21.53 34.81 17.03
N SER A 604 22.45 34.14 17.73
CA SER A 604 22.23 32.81 18.29
C SER A 604 21.14 32.80 19.37
N ILE A 605 21.10 33.82 20.24
CA ILE A 605 20.05 33.97 21.25
C ILE A 605 18.69 34.16 20.57
N ALA A 606 18.59 35.07 19.59
CA ALA A 606 17.35 35.30 18.84
C ALA A 606 16.88 34.06 18.03
N GLN A 607 17.81 33.20 17.59
CA GLN A 607 17.48 31.93 16.96
C GLN A 607 16.92 30.93 17.98
N LYS A 608 17.53 30.83 19.16
CA LYS A 608 17.06 29.94 20.24
C LYS A 608 15.69 30.37 20.78
N GLU A 609 15.45 31.68 20.89
CA GLU A 609 14.14 32.21 21.28
C GLU A 609 13.04 31.80 20.30
N ARG A 610 13.27 31.94 18.98
CA ARG A 610 12.35 31.43 17.94
C ARG A 610 12.12 29.93 18.02
N MET A 611 13.18 29.15 18.24
CA MET A 611 13.07 27.69 18.40
C MET A 611 12.21 27.31 19.62
N ILE A 612 12.33 28.04 20.72
CA ILE A 612 11.51 27.81 21.92
C ILE A 612 10.04 28.14 21.62
N GLU A 613 9.78 29.22 20.90
CA GLU A 613 8.41 29.61 20.50
C GLU A 613 7.77 28.55 19.58
N ASP A 614 8.49 28.06 18.58
CA ASP A 614 8.04 26.97 17.69
C ASP A 614 7.75 25.67 18.47
N LEU A 615 8.62 25.32 19.42
CA LEU A 615 8.43 24.14 20.28
C LEU A 615 7.22 24.31 21.21
N GLN A 616 7.00 25.50 21.75
CA GLN A 616 5.82 25.80 22.58
C GLN A 616 4.52 25.72 21.76
N GLU A 617 4.53 26.21 20.53
CA GLU A 617 3.37 26.10 19.64
C GLU A 617 3.09 24.63 19.26
N SER A 618 4.14 23.87 18.94
CA SER A 618 4.03 22.43 18.66
C SER A 618 3.47 21.64 19.85
N LEU A 619 3.94 21.93 21.07
CA LEU A 619 3.42 21.34 22.31
C LEU A 619 1.93 21.66 22.49
N ASN A 620 1.54 22.92 22.28
CA ASN A 620 0.14 23.34 22.38
C ASN A 620 -0.75 22.64 21.36
N ARG A 621 -0.31 22.51 20.10
CA ARG A 621 -1.04 21.76 19.06
C ARG A 621 -1.19 20.28 19.42
N THR A 622 -0.13 19.66 19.94
CA THR A 622 -0.14 18.25 20.38
C THR A 622 -1.12 18.05 21.54
N LYS A 623 -1.15 18.97 22.51
CA LYS A 623 -2.09 18.92 23.63
C LYS A 623 -3.55 19.02 23.16
N ILE A 624 -3.85 19.89 22.20
CA ILE A 624 -5.19 20.01 21.62
C ILE A 624 -5.59 18.73 20.88
N MET A 625 -4.68 18.14 20.10
CA MET A 625 -4.91 16.87 19.41
C MET A 625 -5.20 15.74 20.41
N TYR A 626 -4.39 15.62 21.46
CA TYR A 626 -4.60 14.61 22.50
C TYR A 626 -5.96 14.77 23.20
N GLU A 627 -6.36 16.00 23.52
CA GLU A 627 -7.67 16.27 24.12
C GLU A 627 -8.84 15.95 23.16
N GLN A 628 -8.67 16.15 21.86
CA GLN A 628 -9.65 15.73 20.85
C GLN A 628 -9.73 14.22 20.71
N GLU A 629 -8.59 13.52 20.70
CA GLU A 629 -8.53 12.05 20.68
C GLU A 629 -9.18 11.46 21.93
N GLU A 630 -8.91 12.01 23.12
CA GLU A 630 -9.51 11.57 24.37
C GLU A 630 -11.04 11.75 24.36
N ARG A 631 -11.54 12.87 23.82
CA ARG A 631 -12.98 13.09 23.60
C ARG A 631 -13.57 12.07 22.63
N LEU A 632 -12.86 11.75 21.55
CA LEU A 632 -13.32 10.79 20.54
C LEU A 632 -13.40 9.37 21.12
N ILE A 633 -12.36 8.96 21.85
CA ILE A 633 -12.30 7.65 22.53
C ILE A 633 -13.42 7.54 23.57
N THR A 634 -13.61 8.59 24.38
CA THR A 634 -14.67 8.64 25.38
C THR A 634 -16.05 8.54 24.74
N THR A 635 -16.27 9.26 23.63
CA THR A 635 -17.54 9.21 22.88
C THR A 635 -17.77 7.83 22.28
N ALA A 636 -16.78 7.25 21.61
CA ALA A 636 -16.86 5.91 21.03
C ALA A 636 -17.13 4.84 22.11
N PHE A 637 -16.54 4.98 23.29
CA PHE A 637 -16.82 4.10 24.42
C PHE A 637 -18.29 4.21 24.89
N HIS A 638 -18.80 5.42 25.07
CA HIS A 638 -20.20 5.64 25.45
C HIS A 638 -21.18 5.16 24.38
N GLU A 639 -20.88 5.38 23.10
CA GLU A 639 -21.67 4.87 21.98
C GLU A 639 -21.66 3.35 21.91
N LEU A 640 -20.50 2.71 22.09
CA LEU A 640 -20.41 1.24 22.15
C LEU A 640 -21.30 0.70 23.27
N VAL A 641 -21.14 1.23 24.50
CA VAL A 641 -21.91 0.81 25.69
C VAL A 641 -23.41 1.06 25.53
N SER A 642 -23.81 2.16 24.88
CA SER A 642 -25.23 2.51 24.67
C SER A 642 -25.85 1.81 23.46
N SER A 643 -25.05 1.32 22.51
CA SER A 643 -25.56 0.67 21.31
C SER A 643 -26.21 -0.68 21.62
N ASN A 644 -27.21 -1.04 20.82
CA ASN A 644 -27.80 -2.39 20.81
C ASN A 644 -26.75 -3.49 20.62
N ALA A 645 -25.62 -3.21 19.97
CA ALA A 645 -24.57 -4.20 19.76
C ALA A 645 -23.94 -4.66 21.08
N TRP A 646 -23.69 -3.76 22.03
CA TRP A 646 -23.16 -4.15 23.34
C TRP A 646 -24.22 -4.86 24.20
N GLN A 647 -25.49 -4.44 24.12
CA GLN A 647 -26.58 -5.17 24.76
C GLN A 647 -26.73 -6.59 24.20
N LEU A 648 -26.57 -6.78 22.88
CA LEU A 648 -26.56 -8.10 22.24
C LEU A 648 -25.36 -8.93 22.67
N HIS A 649 -24.17 -8.31 22.76
CA HIS A 649 -22.97 -8.99 23.24
C HIS A 649 -23.11 -9.45 24.69
N ARG A 650 -23.71 -8.60 25.54
CA ARG A 650 -24.04 -8.92 26.92
C ARG A 650 -25.04 -10.06 26.99
N LYS A 651 -26.13 -10.00 26.21
CA LYS A 651 -27.16 -11.04 26.17
C LYS A 651 -26.61 -12.39 25.66
N ALA A 652 -25.76 -12.38 24.63
CA ALA A 652 -25.07 -13.59 24.16
C ALA A 652 -24.06 -14.14 25.18
N GLY A 653 -23.47 -13.26 26.01
CA GLY A 653 -22.67 -13.66 27.16
C GLY A 653 -23.52 -14.34 28.24
N GLU A 654 -24.65 -13.73 28.59
CA GLU A 654 -25.62 -14.25 29.57
C GLU A 654 -26.21 -15.59 29.10
N GLU A 655 -26.54 -15.75 27.82
CA GLU A 655 -27.01 -17.02 27.23
C GLU A 655 -25.95 -18.13 27.34
N ARG A 656 -24.68 -17.82 27.06
CA ARG A 656 -23.58 -18.79 27.23
C ARG A 656 -23.38 -19.18 28.70
N MET A 657 -23.56 -18.24 29.62
CA MET A 657 -23.50 -18.52 31.05
C MET A 657 -24.71 -19.36 31.52
N ALA A 658 -25.92 -19.08 31.03
CA ALA A 658 -27.11 -19.86 31.35
C ALA A 658 -26.98 -21.32 30.93
N ILE A 659 -26.39 -21.58 29.75
CA ILE A 659 -26.07 -22.94 29.27
C ILE A 659 -25.10 -23.66 30.24
N ALA A 660 -24.13 -22.94 30.81
CA ALA A 660 -23.19 -23.51 31.77
C ALA A 660 -23.83 -23.87 33.12
N PHE A 661 -24.96 -23.24 33.50
CA PHE A 661 -25.64 -23.45 34.77
C PHE A 661 -26.81 -24.46 34.72
N GLY A 662 -26.94 -25.23 33.65
CA GLY A 662 -27.76 -26.45 33.65
C GLY A 662 -29.22 -26.28 33.20
N GLU A 663 -29.58 -25.17 32.57
CA GLU A 663 -30.80 -25.13 31.75
C GLU A 663 -30.50 -25.83 30.41
N GLU A 664 -31.14 -26.99 30.18
CA GLU A 664 -30.99 -27.73 28.92
C GLU A 664 -31.31 -26.82 27.73
N PRO A 665 -30.43 -26.78 26.71
CA PRO A 665 -30.59 -25.90 25.57
C PRO A 665 -31.92 -26.18 24.85
N PRO A 666 -32.68 -25.14 24.46
CA PRO A 666 -33.85 -25.34 23.62
C PRO A 666 -33.38 -26.01 22.34
N THR A 667 -33.72 -27.30 22.18
CA THR A 667 -33.46 -28.04 20.96
C THR A 667 -33.97 -27.22 19.77
N PHE A 668 -33.27 -27.28 18.64
CA PHE A 668 -33.63 -26.56 17.40
C PHE A 668 -35.14 -26.66 17.07
N LEU A 669 -35.75 -27.81 17.36
CA LEU A 669 -37.20 -28.04 17.22
C LEU A 669 -38.07 -27.14 18.11
N ASN A 670 -37.67 -26.85 19.36
CA ASN A 670 -38.38 -25.94 20.25
C ASN A 670 -38.25 -24.48 19.77
N GLN A 671 -37.09 -24.06 19.28
CA GLN A 671 -36.92 -22.75 18.64
C GLN A 671 -37.80 -22.62 17.39
N GLN A 672 -37.81 -23.63 16.52
CA GLN A 672 -38.64 -23.66 15.31
C GLN A 672 -40.14 -23.54 15.66
N ARG A 673 -40.58 -24.18 16.75
CA ARG A 673 -41.98 -24.09 17.23
C ARG A 673 -42.33 -22.70 17.75
N GLN A 674 -41.45 -22.03 18.49
CA GLN A 674 -41.71 -20.67 18.97
C GLN A 674 -41.78 -19.65 17.83
N LEU A 675 -40.88 -19.74 16.85
CA LEU A 675 -40.90 -18.86 15.67
C LEU A 675 -42.18 -19.05 14.83
N SER A 676 -42.71 -20.28 14.77
CA SER A 676 -43.95 -20.56 14.04
C SER A 676 -45.21 -20.01 14.74
N MET A 677 -45.15 -19.74 16.04
CA MET A 677 -46.30 -19.23 16.81
C MET A 677 -46.33 -17.70 16.90
N THR A 678 -45.24 -17.02 16.57
CA THR A 678 -45.21 -15.55 16.51
C THR A 678 -45.67 -15.05 15.14
N LYS A 679 -46.98 -14.89 14.98
CA LYS A 679 -47.56 -14.20 13.83
C LYS A 679 -47.02 -12.75 13.79
N PRO A 680 -46.43 -12.29 12.68
CA PRO A 680 -45.75 -11.00 12.61
C PRO A 680 -46.77 -9.87 12.76
N LYS A 681 -46.70 -9.12 13.86
CA LYS A 681 -47.38 -7.83 13.98
C LYS A 681 -46.62 -6.84 13.10
N ALA A 682 -47.27 -6.39 12.04
CA ALA A 682 -46.84 -5.28 11.21
C ALA A 682 -46.61 -4.04 12.09
N ALA A 683 -45.36 -3.68 12.30
CA ALA A 683 -44.96 -2.38 12.85
C ALA A 683 -44.27 -1.63 11.73
N GLY A 684 -44.85 -0.48 11.38
CA GLY A 684 -44.65 0.22 10.12
C GLY A 684 -43.26 0.83 9.95
N ASP A 685 -42.90 0.90 8.67
CA ASP A 685 -41.76 1.61 8.13
C ASP A 685 -41.80 3.10 8.49
N THR A 686 -40.86 3.55 9.32
CA THR A 686 -40.48 4.96 9.41
C THR A 686 -39.04 5.11 8.92
N TYR A 687 -38.86 5.09 7.60
CA TYR A 687 -37.63 5.54 6.95
C TYR A 687 -37.62 7.08 6.96
N ALA A 688 -37.08 7.68 8.03
CA ALA A 688 -36.79 9.11 8.08
C ALA A 688 -35.54 9.40 7.25
N ASN A 689 -35.76 9.95 6.06
CA ASN A 689 -34.74 10.35 5.09
C ASN A 689 -34.05 11.64 5.57
N HIS A 690 -32.92 11.51 6.27
CA HIS A 690 -32.09 12.65 6.68
C HIS A 690 -31.25 13.16 5.48
N ASN A 691 -31.78 14.18 4.80
CA ASN A 691 -31.03 14.98 3.82
C ASN A 691 -29.94 15.79 4.53
N TYR A 692 -28.68 15.36 4.38
CA TYR A 692 -27.50 16.16 4.74
C TYR A 692 -27.26 17.23 3.68
N SER A 693 -27.65 18.48 3.96
CA SER A 693 -27.31 19.64 3.15
C SER A 693 -25.94 20.17 3.60
N LEU A 694 -24.88 19.80 2.88
CA LEU A 694 -23.51 20.33 3.03
C LEU A 694 -23.45 21.76 2.50
N THR A 695 -23.64 22.76 3.37
CA THR A 695 -23.36 24.16 3.07
C THR A 695 -21.86 24.44 3.18
N PHE A 696 -21.20 24.53 2.03
CA PHE A 696 -19.81 24.99 1.88
C PHE A 696 -19.76 26.51 2.13
N TYR A 697 -19.37 26.93 3.33
CA TYR A 697 -19.10 28.33 3.66
C TYR A 697 -17.59 28.59 3.58
N GLY A 698 -17.19 29.62 2.83
CA GLY A 698 -15.93 30.33 3.07
C GLY A 698 -14.86 30.20 1.98
N THR A 699 -15.09 30.78 0.81
CA THR A 699 -13.99 31.33 -0.01
C THR A 699 -13.56 32.68 0.59
N PRO A 700 -12.28 32.89 0.93
CA PRO A 700 -11.81 34.15 1.51
C PRO A 700 -11.75 35.26 0.43
N PRO A 701 -11.92 36.54 0.81
CA PRO A 701 -11.90 37.65 -0.11
C PRO A 701 -10.46 37.97 -0.57
N PRO A 702 -10.28 38.55 -1.77
CA PRO A 702 -8.97 38.88 -2.31
C PRO A 702 -8.41 40.12 -1.61
N THR A 703 -7.16 40.02 -1.16
CA THR A 703 -6.26 41.15 -0.92
C THR A 703 -4.95 40.88 -1.63
#